data_AF-A0A1M5VG37-F1
#
_entry.id   AF-A0A1M5VG37-F1
#
_cell.length_a   1.000
_cell.length_b   1.000
_cell.length_c   1.000
_cell.angle_alpha   90.00
_cell.angle_beta   90.00
_cell.angle_gamma   90.00
#
_symmetry.space_group_name_H-M   'P 1'
#
loop_
_entity.id
_entity.type
_entity.pdbx_description
1 polymer ?
#
loop_
_entity_poly.entity_id
_entity_poly.type
_entity_poly.pdbx_seq_one_letter_code
_entity_poly.pdbx_strand_id
1 'polypeptide(L)'
;MKKTLSLLLVLAMVLGSFSFAFADEAKVDPAVEAGEFLKKAGVLEGSDSGDLMLDKQLKRQDAVVLLSRLMKAEEEAKKFPVTEEYPTFKDITNNYYKPYLAWAQANKYYEGHNAEKFGYGEFLTAQQYATVLLRALGYEVNDAEAYKAAFETAKKLGIMKDLKVEEKAEITRGQMAQMTFNALGLKMKGSDKTLAEFLGIEMPAPAELKVEKVETENLGEVVVRLSNAKLPNEAKLVDANNYKIVGRKIEKVTVDGNDVILSLDKPLVEKVEYELVIRNIDKAMNKTYDFVAKDNAIPVIKDVKVLGEYGIKVITSEPIDDPQERSFLIDNRNVAMKVDQYGREIILTPYHKTAFSENAKTLTIKSLKDYAGFKSEEAEFPIQIVKDEVAPEVTAVVVKGNVVEVTFDKDVYADSVEAYWNRSSVGNISYVEGRHTIYAEDAGKIDTNKVAYTFARELPRDIEVTIEGVQNHSKVAMEKVKKVATPEIDYSEPEVIDKKVVTTPAYKTDENGKSVEDEGKSKATIYLYFDKDVKGSFLKQANGKYSENEFEPDDHFTLYKGEVASRFEEKGKVVSAKYLSEDRKDVVVVNVEGLYINNRFKDYDYILEVKDFTDRSSLRNKMYRYYVDFSVSAKGSDFVIVEPVKVYEDIRRGEVVATEITLTFTERMYVDRELAENPTNYIFTRSANGKQYDVKDLGGKVESQSNGNQVVITLPEWEASDFTQFEVLNNIKDKDGVRLSGPRVYDFATKQLLGVNVNEPNTLGVKVTPNTNNTLGKDSSAAEAAIYSFKVTKGATAAANVEVTVEGQSKVDVALTGNETPEVVAYKIAEASYTGATAEVDATDSTKVVFTSANKKLDENFKVTVNVATTGIEVAEGKLDNAGKDVYAGEKAEYGFTVTAANRAGKIKVTFTENDTVITKVIDIVDTKLAANDVATAIASAFTGDATATDNEVKFTASAVGAYKVFEVTVEEVK
;
A
#
# COMPACT_ATOMS: atom_id res chain seq x y z
N MET A 1 -53.39 -1.07 -40.38
CA MET A 1 -52.38 -2.10 -40.73
C MET A 1 -51.40 -1.66 -41.81
N LYS A 2 -51.73 -1.54 -43.11
CA LYS A 2 -50.71 -1.16 -44.13
C LYS A 2 -50.01 0.18 -43.85
N LYS A 3 -50.75 1.24 -43.50
CA LYS A 3 -50.16 2.56 -43.17
C LYS A 3 -49.33 2.57 -41.89
N THR A 4 -49.73 1.82 -40.86
CA THR A 4 -48.98 1.70 -39.59
C THR A 4 -47.71 0.88 -39.76
N LEU A 5 -47.74 -0.16 -40.60
CA LEU A 5 -46.55 -0.96 -40.91
C LEU A 5 -45.53 -0.17 -41.75
N SER A 6 -45.98 0.65 -42.72
CA SER A 6 -45.09 1.58 -43.43
C SER A 6 -44.47 2.63 -42.50
N LEU A 7 -45.22 3.15 -41.52
CA LEU A 7 -44.67 4.13 -40.57
C LEU A 7 -43.56 3.51 -39.70
N LEU A 8 -43.75 2.26 -39.24
CA LEU A 8 -42.79 1.53 -38.43
C LEU A 8 -41.55 1.11 -39.26
N LEU A 9 -41.73 0.76 -40.53
CA LEU A 9 -40.63 0.46 -41.45
C LEU A 9 -39.80 1.71 -41.79
N VAL A 10 -40.46 2.86 -42.02
CA VAL A 10 -39.76 4.14 -42.22
C VAL A 10 -39.01 4.57 -40.96
N LEU A 11 -39.61 4.40 -39.78
CA LEU A 11 -38.92 4.68 -38.51
C LEU A 11 -37.69 3.78 -38.31
N ALA A 12 -37.79 2.48 -38.62
CA ALA A 12 -36.66 1.55 -38.57
C ALA A 12 -35.56 1.89 -39.60
N MET A 13 -35.92 2.33 -40.80
CA MET A 13 -34.95 2.79 -41.81
C MET A 13 -34.27 4.10 -41.41
N VAL A 14 -34.99 5.05 -40.80
CA VAL A 14 -34.42 6.30 -40.29
C VAL A 14 -33.48 6.03 -39.10
N LEU A 15 -33.87 5.14 -38.19
CA LEU A 15 -33.01 4.71 -37.07
C LEU A 15 -31.76 3.96 -37.56
N GLY A 16 -31.87 3.15 -38.62
CA GLY A 16 -30.74 2.46 -39.25
C GLY A 16 -29.79 3.36 -40.06
N SER A 17 -30.19 4.59 -40.37
CA SER A 17 -29.32 5.59 -41.04
C SER A 17 -28.49 6.45 -40.09
N PHE A 18 -28.67 6.32 -38.77
CA PHE A 18 -27.71 6.81 -37.79
C PHE A 18 -26.62 5.75 -37.59
N SER A 19 -25.58 5.83 -38.42
CA SER A 19 -24.29 5.31 -38.01
C SER A 19 -23.85 6.11 -36.78
N PHE A 20 -24.04 5.53 -35.59
CA PHE A 20 -23.23 5.89 -34.44
C PHE A 20 -21.80 5.49 -34.77
N ALA A 21 -21.09 6.40 -35.44
CA ALA A 21 -19.66 6.47 -35.30
C ALA A 21 -19.43 6.75 -33.82
N PHE A 22 -19.11 5.69 -33.07
CA PHE A 22 -18.36 5.85 -31.84
C PHE A 22 -17.05 6.51 -32.27
N ALA A 23 -17.01 7.83 -32.15
CA ALA A 23 -15.75 8.53 -32.11
C ALA A 23 -15.04 7.95 -30.89
N ASP A 24 -13.92 7.30 -31.15
CA ASP A 24 -12.93 7.02 -30.12
C ASP A 24 -12.64 8.38 -29.46
N GLU A 25 -12.96 8.53 -28.17
CA GLU A 25 -12.75 9.80 -27.47
C GLU A 25 -11.24 10.03 -27.41
N ALA A 26 -10.76 10.86 -28.34
CA ALA A 26 -9.37 11.28 -28.39
C ALA A 26 -9.02 11.90 -27.04
N LYS A 27 -8.24 11.17 -26.23
CA LYS A 27 -7.86 11.59 -24.88
C LYS A 27 -7.23 12.97 -24.95
N VAL A 28 -7.97 13.95 -24.44
CA VAL A 28 -7.51 15.34 -24.38
C VAL A 28 -6.34 15.38 -23.41
N ASP A 29 -5.33 16.18 -23.72
CA ASP A 29 -4.18 16.40 -22.84
C ASP A 29 -4.69 16.98 -21.49
N PRO A 30 -4.39 16.37 -20.33
CA PRO A 30 -4.80 16.90 -19.03
C PRO A 30 -4.42 18.37 -18.81
N ALA A 31 -3.29 18.82 -19.38
CA ALA A 31 -2.88 20.23 -19.31
C ALA A 31 -3.79 21.17 -20.12
N VAL A 32 -4.44 20.65 -21.17
CA VAL A 32 -5.46 21.36 -21.95
C VAL A 32 -6.78 21.41 -21.18
N GLU A 33 -7.24 20.27 -20.64
CA GLU A 33 -8.45 20.23 -19.80
C GLU A 33 -8.33 21.14 -18.57
N ALA A 34 -7.21 21.08 -17.86
CA ALA A 34 -6.89 21.96 -16.73
C ALA A 34 -6.86 23.44 -17.16
N GLY A 35 -6.27 23.74 -18.32
CA GLY A 35 -6.24 25.09 -18.88
C GLY A 35 -7.65 25.64 -19.18
N GLU A 36 -8.48 24.86 -19.85
CA GLU A 36 -9.87 25.23 -20.18
C GLU A 36 -10.74 25.35 -18.93
N PHE A 37 -10.57 24.45 -17.95
CA PHE A 37 -11.24 24.52 -16.66
C PHE A 37 -10.90 25.81 -15.92
N LEU A 38 -9.60 26.13 -15.77
CA LEU A 38 -9.15 27.35 -15.09
C LEU A 38 -9.61 28.63 -15.81
N LYS A 39 -9.77 28.57 -17.13
CA LYS A 39 -10.37 29.66 -17.92
C LYS A 39 -11.85 29.84 -17.61
N LYS A 40 -12.62 28.75 -17.61
CA LYS A 40 -14.05 28.76 -17.25
C LYS A 40 -14.26 29.22 -15.80
N ALA A 41 -13.35 28.87 -14.90
CA ALA A 41 -13.36 29.26 -13.49
C ALA A 41 -12.85 30.70 -13.23
N GLY A 42 -12.41 31.44 -14.25
CA GLY A 42 -11.91 32.82 -14.12
C GLY A 42 -10.51 32.95 -13.52
N VAL A 43 -9.79 31.84 -13.29
CA VAL A 43 -8.42 31.85 -12.76
C VAL A 43 -7.42 32.20 -13.87
N LEU A 44 -7.60 31.64 -15.08
CA LEU A 44 -6.65 31.77 -16.20
C LEU A 44 -7.31 32.35 -17.46
N GLU A 45 -7.14 33.64 -17.72
CA GLU A 45 -7.82 34.33 -18.83
C GLU A 45 -7.17 34.09 -20.21
N GLY A 46 -5.84 33.86 -20.24
CA GLY A 46 -5.07 33.75 -21.49
C GLY A 46 -4.39 35.06 -21.90
N SER A 47 -4.27 35.28 -23.21
CA SER A 47 -3.86 36.53 -23.87
C SER A 47 -5.05 37.49 -24.04
N ASP A 48 -4.82 38.68 -24.60
CA ASP A 48 -5.88 39.63 -24.99
C ASP A 48 -6.92 39.03 -25.97
N SER A 49 -6.58 37.95 -26.69
CA SER A 49 -7.49 37.20 -27.57
C SER A 49 -8.11 35.98 -26.89
N GLY A 50 -7.86 35.77 -25.60
CA GLY A 50 -8.29 34.59 -24.84
C GLY A 50 -7.53 33.30 -25.19
N ASP A 51 -6.39 33.38 -25.87
CA ASP A 51 -5.53 32.20 -26.12
C ASP A 51 -4.78 31.85 -24.83
N LEU A 52 -4.88 30.59 -24.39
CA LEU A 52 -4.24 30.14 -23.16
C LEU A 52 -2.71 30.03 -23.30
N MET A 53 -2.18 29.89 -24.52
CA MET A 53 -0.74 29.79 -24.82
C MET A 53 -0.06 28.68 -24.02
N LEU A 54 -0.71 27.51 -23.90
CA LEU A 54 -0.30 26.41 -23.00
C LEU A 54 1.10 25.86 -23.30
N ASP A 55 1.57 26.01 -24.53
CA ASP A 55 2.90 25.61 -25.00
C ASP A 55 4.01 26.61 -24.64
N LYS A 56 3.68 27.83 -24.20
CA LYS A 56 4.66 28.88 -23.84
C LYS A 56 5.06 28.79 -22.38
N GLN A 57 6.29 29.20 -22.07
CA GLN A 57 6.79 29.32 -20.70
C GLN A 57 5.99 30.33 -19.87
N LEU A 58 5.81 30.03 -18.57
CA LEU A 58 5.20 30.93 -17.61
C LEU A 58 6.18 32.04 -17.23
N LYS A 59 5.79 33.31 -17.44
CA LYS A 59 6.61 34.47 -17.06
C LYS A 59 6.41 34.83 -15.58
N ARG A 60 7.47 35.34 -14.96
CA ARG A 60 7.53 35.68 -13.53
C ARG A 60 6.42 36.63 -13.09
N GLN A 61 6.13 37.67 -13.87
CA GLN A 61 5.08 38.64 -13.53
C GLN A 61 3.64 38.09 -13.73
N ASP A 62 3.44 37.12 -14.62
CA ASP A 62 2.11 36.54 -14.88
C ASP A 62 1.66 35.68 -13.68
N ALA A 63 2.60 34.98 -13.03
CA ALA A 63 2.35 34.22 -11.82
C ALA A 63 1.97 35.09 -10.60
N VAL A 64 2.39 36.35 -10.56
CA VAL A 64 1.98 37.30 -9.50
C VAL A 64 0.48 37.64 -9.64
N VAL A 65 0.00 37.79 -10.88
CA VAL A 65 -1.43 37.98 -11.16
C VAL A 65 -2.22 36.72 -10.79
N LEU A 66 -1.75 35.53 -11.19
CA LEU A 66 -2.32 34.23 -10.79
C LEU A 66 -2.39 34.08 -9.26
N LEU A 67 -1.32 34.43 -8.53
CA LEU A 67 -1.32 34.38 -7.07
C LEU A 67 -2.42 35.27 -6.48
N SER A 68 -2.56 36.51 -6.97
CA SER A 68 -3.60 37.43 -6.50
C SER A 68 -5.01 36.87 -6.72
N ARG A 69 -5.25 36.10 -7.80
CA ARG A 69 -6.53 35.40 -8.05
C ARG A 69 -6.76 34.26 -7.07
N LEU A 70 -5.76 33.39 -6.91
CA LEU A 70 -5.82 32.25 -5.99
C LEU A 70 -6.01 32.68 -4.52
N MET A 71 -5.60 33.91 -4.17
CA MET A 71 -5.79 34.49 -2.82
C MET A 71 -7.05 35.37 -2.69
N LYS A 72 -7.94 35.46 -3.69
CA LYS A 72 -9.06 36.43 -3.78
C LYS A 72 -8.67 37.91 -3.66
N ALA A 73 -7.41 38.24 -3.90
CA ALA A 73 -6.83 39.57 -3.73
C ALA A 73 -6.64 40.36 -5.05
N GLU A 74 -7.04 39.84 -6.21
CA GLU A 74 -6.81 40.51 -7.51
C GLU A 74 -7.32 41.96 -7.54
N GLU A 75 -8.54 42.22 -7.07
CA GLU A 75 -9.13 43.57 -7.11
C GLU A 75 -8.48 44.54 -6.11
N GLU A 76 -7.74 44.04 -5.12
CA GLU A 76 -6.86 44.81 -4.23
C GLU A 76 -5.51 45.06 -4.94
N ALA A 77 -4.85 44.00 -5.39
CA ALA A 77 -3.55 44.03 -6.05
C ALA A 77 -3.55 44.97 -7.28
N LYS A 78 -4.61 44.94 -8.08
CA LYS A 78 -4.83 45.79 -9.26
C LYS A 78 -5.01 47.27 -8.94
N LYS A 79 -5.46 47.60 -7.72
CA LYS A 79 -5.65 48.99 -7.23
C LYS A 79 -4.57 49.42 -6.25
N PHE A 80 -3.58 48.57 -5.98
CA PHE A 80 -2.57 48.82 -4.97
C PHE A 80 -1.75 50.08 -5.32
N PRO A 81 -1.51 51.01 -4.38
CA PRO A 81 -0.80 52.25 -4.68
C PRO A 81 0.62 51.99 -5.19
N VAL A 82 0.93 52.54 -6.36
CA VAL A 82 2.31 52.64 -6.86
C VAL A 82 2.91 53.93 -6.31
N THR A 83 3.84 53.79 -5.37
CA THR A 83 4.48 54.90 -4.64
C THR A 83 5.99 54.93 -4.92
N GLU A 84 6.72 55.85 -4.29
CA GLU A 84 8.19 55.81 -4.29
C GLU A 84 8.75 54.63 -3.45
N GLU A 85 7.91 54.00 -2.62
CA GLU A 85 8.27 52.86 -1.77
C GLU A 85 8.05 51.52 -2.48
N TYR A 86 6.95 51.36 -3.22
CA TYR A 86 6.63 50.12 -3.95
C TYR A 86 6.02 50.35 -5.34
N PRO A 87 6.41 49.59 -6.38
CA PRO A 87 7.47 48.58 -6.38
C PRO A 87 8.85 49.24 -6.57
N THR A 88 9.89 48.75 -5.90
CA THR A 88 11.25 49.32 -6.03
C THR A 88 11.95 48.94 -7.34
N PHE A 89 11.33 48.05 -8.13
CA PHE A 89 11.92 47.45 -9.33
C PHE A 89 11.86 48.38 -10.56
N LYS A 90 13.02 48.60 -11.19
CA LYS A 90 13.20 49.50 -12.34
C LYS A 90 13.09 48.79 -13.70
N ASP A 91 13.07 47.46 -13.73
CA ASP A 91 13.00 46.63 -14.95
C ASP A 91 11.56 46.37 -15.45
N ILE A 92 10.53 46.89 -14.77
CA ILE A 92 9.12 46.72 -15.15
C ILE A 92 8.78 47.56 -16.39
N THR A 93 8.64 46.92 -17.56
CA THR A 93 8.37 47.64 -18.83
C THR A 93 6.90 47.88 -19.14
N ASN A 94 5.96 47.14 -18.53
CA ASN A 94 4.52 47.33 -18.71
C ASN A 94 3.86 47.82 -17.41
N ASN A 95 3.18 48.97 -17.48
CA ASN A 95 2.49 49.58 -16.34
C ASN A 95 1.37 48.71 -15.75
N TYR A 96 0.78 47.79 -16.52
CA TYR A 96 -0.26 46.86 -16.03
C TYR A 96 0.18 46.08 -14.78
N TYR A 97 1.44 45.62 -14.75
CA TYR A 97 1.94 44.80 -13.63
C TYR A 97 2.39 45.62 -12.41
N LYS A 98 2.51 46.96 -12.51
CA LYS A 98 3.07 47.77 -11.41
C LYS A 98 2.27 47.67 -10.10
N PRO A 99 0.92 47.77 -10.10
CA PRO A 99 0.13 47.58 -8.87
C PRO A 99 0.30 46.17 -8.28
N TYR A 100 0.21 45.13 -9.12
CA TYR A 100 0.37 43.72 -8.68
C TYR A 100 1.75 43.46 -8.06
N LEU A 101 2.81 43.99 -8.66
CA LEU A 101 4.18 43.85 -8.16
C LEU A 101 4.41 44.66 -6.89
N ALA A 102 3.80 45.84 -6.77
CA ALA A 102 3.82 46.63 -5.53
C ALA A 102 3.13 45.88 -4.37
N TRP A 103 1.93 45.35 -4.62
CA TRP A 103 1.18 44.53 -3.67
C TRP A 103 1.96 43.30 -3.23
N ALA A 104 2.54 42.55 -4.17
CA ALA A 104 3.28 41.33 -3.86
C ALA A 104 4.61 41.61 -3.14
N GLN A 105 5.26 42.74 -3.41
CA GLN A 105 6.47 43.16 -2.69
C GLN A 105 6.15 43.63 -1.26
N ALA A 106 5.10 44.45 -1.08
CA ALA A 106 4.68 44.95 0.22
C ALA A 106 4.24 43.81 1.17
N ASN A 107 3.53 42.81 0.64
CA ASN A 107 3.11 41.62 1.40
C ASN A 107 4.19 40.52 1.48
N LYS A 108 5.40 40.75 0.95
CA LYS A 108 6.52 39.78 0.91
C LYS A 108 6.20 38.46 0.18
N TYR A 109 5.20 38.45 -0.70
CA TYR A 109 4.86 37.29 -1.52
C TYR A 109 5.85 37.07 -2.67
N TYR A 110 6.60 38.10 -3.07
CA TYR A 110 7.64 38.02 -4.10
C TYR A 110 8.84 38.89 -3.77
N GLU A 111 10.02 38.36 -4.07
CA GLU A 111 11.29 39.08 -4.06
C GLU A 111 11.84 39.20 -5.49
N GLY A 112 12.56 40.28 -5.77
CA GLY A 112 13.36 40.44 -6.98
C GLY A 112 14.76 39.84 -6.82
N HIS A 113 15.52 39.77 -7.92
CA HIS A 113 16.95 39.40 -7.88
C HIS A 113 17.79 40.34 -7.03
N ASN A 114 17.36 41.59 -6.91
CA ASN A 114 17.88 42.58 -5.98
C ASN A 114 16.84 43.69 -5.77
N ALA A 115 17.17 44.68 -4.94
CA ALA A 115 16.28 45.79 -4.60
C ALA A 115 15.76 46.59 -5.82
N GLU A 116 16.47 46.61 -6.96
CA GLU A 116 16.07 47.38 -8.15
C GLU A 116 15.66 46.52 -9.36
N LYS A 117 15.78 45.19 -9.28
CA LYS A 117 15.46 44.28 -10.41
C LYS A 117 14.56 43.13 -9.98
N PHE A 118 13.34 43.07 -10.53
CA PHE A 118 12.39 41.98 -10.30
C PHE A 118 12.79 40.67 -11.00
N GLY A 119 13.37 40.77 -12.20
CA GLY A 119 13.39 39.68 -13.17
C GLY A 119 12.19 39.74 -14.11
N TYR A 120 11.81 40.96 -14.54
CA TYR A 120 10.66 41.16 -15.40
C TYR A 120 10.85 40.52 -16.78
N GLY A 121 9.89 39.69 -17.20
CA GLY A 121 9.93 38.96 -18.46
C GLY A 121 10.70 37.64 -18.42
N GLU A 122 11.37 37.31 -17.32
CA GLU A 122 12.03 36.01 -17.11
C GLU A 122 10.98 34.91 -16.83
N PHE A 123 11.36 33.65 -17.02
CA PHE A 123 10.48 32.49 -16.81
C PHE A 123 10.62 31.90 -15.40
N LEU A 124 9.59 31.19 -14.95
CA LEU A 124 9.54 30.55 -13.63
C LEU A 124 9.90 29.08 -13.70
N THR A 125 10.69 28.61 -12.72
CA THR A 125 10.94 27.18 -12.51
C THR A 125 9.81 26.50 -11.74
N ALA A 126 9.78 25.17 -11.78
CA ALA A 126 8.78 24.37 -11.07
C ALA A 126 8.79 24.61 -9.56
N GLN A 127 9.96 24.69 -8.92
CA GLN A 127 10.10 25.06 -7.50
C GLN A 127 9.57 26.45 -7.20
N GLN A 128 9.85 27.42 -8.08
CA GLN A 128 9.38 28.79 -7.90
C GLN A 128 7.85 28.87 -8.00
N TYR A 129 7.22 28.17 -8.95
CA TYR A 129 5.77 28.13 -9.05
C TYR A 129 5.10 27.26 -7.97
N ALA A 130 5.73 26.15 -7.56
CA ALA A 130 5.29 25.38 -6.40
C ALA A 130 5.26 26.25 -5.13
N THR A 131 6.24 27.14 -4.95
CA THR A 131 6.24 28.12 -3.85
C THR A 131 5.05 29.08 -3.91
N VAL A 132 4.62 29.50 -5.11
CA VAL A 132 3.43 30.35 -5.32
C VAL A 132 2.17 29.61 -4.86
N LEU A 133 1.98 28.36 -5.29
CA LEU A 133 0.81 27.55 -4.93
C LEU A 133 0.79 27.19 -3.44
N LEU A 134 1.96 26.91 -2.83
CA LEU A 134 2.07 26.71 -1.38
C LEU A 134 1.62 27.95 -0.60
N ARG A 135 2.02 29.16 -1.02
CA ARG A 135 1.54 30.42 -0.40
C ARG A 135 0.03 30.59 -0.56
N ALA A 136 -0.54 30.28 -1.72
CA ALA A 136 -2.00 30.29 -1.92
C ALA A 136 -2.74 29.27 -1.01
N LEU A 137 -2.12 28.12 -0.72
CA LEU A 137 -2.62 27.12 0.22
C LEU A 137 -2.38 27.48 1.71
N GLY A 138 -1.82 28.65 2.02
CA GLY A 138 -1.57 29.09 3.39
C GLY A 138 -0.27 28.57 4.02
N TYR A 139 0.65 28.01 3.24
CA TYR A 139 1.99 27.64 3.72
C TYR A 139 2.93 28.85 3.66
N GLU A 140 3.55 29.14 4.80
CA GLU A 140 4.65 30.10 4.86
C GLU A 140 5.92 29.51 4.24
N VAL A 141 6.50 30.23 3.28
CA VAL A 141 7.78 29.89 2.64
C VAL A 141 8.64 31.15 2.68
N ASN A 142 9.15 31.45 3.87
CA ASN A 142 9.72 32.75 4.24
C ASN A 142 11.23 32.72 4.51
N ASP A 143 11.85 31.54 4.49
CA ASP A 143 13.28 31.31 4.70
C ASP A 143 13.87 30.38 3.61
N ALA A 144 15.20 30.24 3.62
CA ALA A 144 15.94 29.51 2.60
C ALA A 144 15.73 27.98 2.69
N GLU A 145 15.45 27.46 3.88
CA GLU A 145 15.23 26.04 4.15
C GLU A 145 13.85 25.61 3.64
N ALA A 146 12.81 26.38 3.97
CA ALA A 146 11.46 26.22 3.45
C ALA A 146 11.41 26.37 1.92
N TYR A 147 12.16 27.33 1.35
CA TYR A 147 12.24 27.48 -0.11
C TYR A 147 12.90 26.28 -0.79
N LYS A 148 14.01 25.75 -0.26
CA LYS A 148 14.62 24.49 -0.76
C LYS A 148 13.64 23.33 -0.66
N ALA A 149 12.91 23.22 0.45
CA ALA A 149 11.93 22.15 0.69
C ALA A 149 10.59 22.32 -0.09
N ALA A 150 10.35 23.47 -0.73
CA ALA A 150 9.06 23.81 -1.35
C ALA A 150 8.65 22.80 -2.44
N PHE A 151 9.59 22.35 -3.27
CA PHE A 151 9.30 21.41 -4.36
C PHE A 151 8.91 20.01 -3.85
N GLU A 152 9.63 19.48 -2.86
CA GLU A 152 9.28 18.20 -2.23
C GLU A 152 8.01 18.29 -1.38
N THR A 153 7.73 19.45 -0.79
CA THR A 153 6.45 19.69 -0.09
C THR A 153 5.28 19.69 -1.08
N ALA A 154 5.43 20.36 -2.22
CA ALA A 154 4.44 20.38 -3.29
C ALA A 154 4.20 18.99 -3.91
N LYS A 155 5.24 18.15 -4.05
CA LYS A 155 5.08 16.73 -4.42
C LYS A 155 4.25 15.97 -3.39
N LYS A 156 4.60 16.05 -2.10
CA LYS A 156 3.90 15.35 -1.01
C LYS A 156 2.43 15.72 -0.89
N LEU A 157 2.09 16.99 -1.16
CA LEU A 157 0.73 17.48 -1.16
C LEU A 157 -0.04 17.16 -2.47
N GLY A 158 0.60 16.61 -3.49
CA GLY A 158 -0.05 16.27 -4.77
C GLY A 158 -0.17 17.41 -5.78
N ILE A 159 0.42 18.59 -5.53
CA ILE A 159 0.48 19.71 -6.51
C ILE A 159 1.15 19.25 -7.82
N MET A 160 2.12 18.33 -7.71
CA MET A 160 2.84 17.75 -8.84
C MET A 160 2.20 16.46 -9.41
N LYS A 161 0.94 16.12 -9.06
CA LYS A 161 0.24 14.93 -9.61
C LYS A 161 0.16 15.06 -11.14
N ASP A 162 0.41 13.94 -11.84
CA ASP A 162 0.39 13.83 -13.30
C ASP A 162 1.35 14.77 -14.07
N LEU A 163 2.38 15.30 -13.41
CA LEU A 163 3.37 16.23 -13.98
C LEU A 163 4.80 15.67 -14.01
N LYS A 164 5.35 15.45 -15.21
CA LYS A 164 6.77 15.10 -15.43
C LYS A 164 7.60 16.39 -15.56
N VAL A 165 7.94 17.03 -14.44
CA VAL A 165 8.70 18.30 -14.38
C VAL A 165 9.79 18.25 -13.31
N GLU A 166 11.00 18.75 -13.62
CA GLU A 166 12.12 18.85 -12.66
C GLU A 166 12.08 20.14 -11.83
N GLU A 167 12.62 20.11 -10.61
CA GLU A 167 12.64 21.24 -9.64
C GLU A 167 13.05 22.59 -10.27
N LYS A 168 14.10 22.56 -11.10
CA LYS A 168 14.75 23.74 -11.67
C LYS A 168 14.39 23.99 -13.14
N ALA A 169 13.53 23.15 -13.74
CA ALA A 169 13.07 23.35 -15.11
C ALA A 169 12.06 24.50 -15.18
N GLU A 170 12.19 25.36 -16.20
CA GLU A 170 11.18 26.35 -16.55
C GLU A 170 9.88 25.66 -16.96
N ILE A 171 8.73 26.13 -16.45
CA ILE A 171 7.44 25.48 -16.71
C ILE A 171 6.66 26.14 -17.83
N THR A 172 5.95 25.32 -18.62
CA THR A 172 4.96 25.81 -19.59
C THR A 172 3.68 26.27 -18.89
N ARG A 173 2.85 27.04 -19.59
CA ARG A 173 1.53 27.47 -19.11
C ARG A 173 0.55 26.30 -18.99
N GLY A 174 0.73 25.22 -19.75
CA GLY A 174 0.04 23.94 -19.55
C GLY A 174 0.44 23.23 -18.26
N GLN A 175 1.75 23.15 -17.98
CA GLN A 175 2.24 22.58 -16.71
C GLN A 175 1.80 23.42 -15.50
N MET A 176 1.85 24.74 -15.62
CA MET A 176 1.29 25.70 -14.66
C MET A 176 -0.21 25.46 -14.43
N ALA A 177 -0.98 25.28 -15.50
CA ALA A 177 -2.41 25.01 -15.42
C ALA A 177 -2.69 23.69 -14.66
N GLN A 178 -2.00 22.60 -14.98
CA GLN A 178 -2.14 21.34 -14.24
C GLN A 178 -1.73 21.49 -12.76
N MET A 179 -0.60 22.14 -12.47
CA MET A 179 -0.17 22.39 -11.07
C MET A 179 -1.23 23.18 -10.30
N THR A 180 -1.84 24.19 -10.93
CA THR A 180 -2.90 25.02 -10.34
C THR A 180 -4.17 24.22 -10.13
N PHE A 181 -4.60 23.44 -11.13
CA PHE A 181 -5.76 22.55 -11.06
C PHE A 181 -5.62 21.52 -9.93
N ASN A 182 -4.45 20.90 -9.80
CA ASN A 182 -4.13 20.02 -8.69
C ASN A 182 -4.26 20.75 -7.34
N ALA A 183 -3.66 21.95 -7.23
CA ALA A 183 -3.71 22.75 -6.00
C ALA A 183 -5.15 23.20 -5.62
N LEU A 184 -6.05 23.42 -6.59
CA LEU A 184 -7.46 23.69 -6.31
C LEU A 184 -8.12 22.55 -5.51
N GLY A 185 -7.77 21.29 -5.78
CA GLY A 185 -8.30 20.12 -5.08
C GLY A 185 -7.75 19.89 -3.67
N LEU A 186 -6.80 20.70 -3.17
CA LEU A 186 -6.12 20.47 -1.89
C LEU A 186 -6.71 21.32 -0.76
N LYS A 187 -6.83 20.72 0.44
CA LYS A 187 -7.18 21.43 1.69
C LYS A 187 -6.13 22.50 2.01
N MET A 188 -6.60 23.69 2.39
CA MET A 188 -5.72 24.78 2.83
C MET A 188 -5.13 24.48 4.21
N LYS A 189 -3.90 24.96 4.48
CA LYS A 189 -3.22 24.72 5.75
C LYS A 189 -4.05 25.28 6.93
N GLY A 190 -4.43 24.42 7.86
CA GLY A 190 -5.24 24.80 9.04
C GLY A 190 -6.73 25.01 8.77
N SER A 191 -7.25 24.49 7.65
CA SER A 191 -8.65 24.60 7.23
C SER A 191 -9.12 23.29 6.60
N ASP A 192 -10.35 22.87 6.90
CA ASP A 192 -10.95 21.70 6.25
C ASP A 192 -11.41 21.95 4.81
N LYS A 193 -11.47 23.23 4.39
CA LYS A 193 -11.82 23.63 3.03
C LYS A 193 -10.66 23.51 2.07
N THR A 194 -10.96 23.06 0.86
CA THR A 194 -10.08 23.10 -0.31
C THR A 194 -9.88 24.52 -0.84
N LEU A 195 -8.81 24.73 -1.62
CA LEU A 195 -8.59 25.98 -2.33
C LEU A 195 -9.71 26.27 -3.36
N ALA A 196 -10.29 25.24 -3.99
CA ALA A 196 -11.47 25.36 -4.84
C ALA A 196 -12.69 25.91 -4.07
N GLU A 197 -13.02 25.33 -2.91
CA GLU A 197 -14.12 25.81 -2.06
C GLU A 197 -13.87 27.21 -1.49
N PHE A 198 -12.63 27.52 -1.12
CA PHE A 198 -12.24 28.87 -0.73
C PHE A 198 -12.49 29.86 -1.87
N LEU A 199 -12.15 29.48 -3.10
CA LEU A 199 -12.39 30.27 -4.32
C LEU A 199 -13.88 30.34 -4.70
N GLY A 200 -14.67 29.33 -4.39
CA GLY A 200 -16.05 29.17 -4.87
C GLY A 200 -16.11 28.51 -6.25
N ILE A 201 -15.14 27.65 -6.55
CA ILE A 201 -15.00 26.90 -7.81
C ILE A 201 -15.49 25.47 -7.58
N GLU A 202 -16.35 24.98 -8.47
CA GLU A 202 -16.80 23.59 -8.49
C GLU A 202 -15.83 22.76 -9.35
N MET A 203 -15.14 21.78 -8.75
CA MET A 203 -14.18 20.91 -9.44
C MET A 203 -14.90 19.86 -10.31
N PRO A 204 -14.32 19.42 -11.43
CA PRO A 204 -14.92 18.39 -12.26
C PRO A 204 -14.77 17.02 -11.59
N ALA A 205 -15.85 16.22 -11.59
CA ALA A 205 -15.79 14.85 -11.12
C ALA A 205 -15.12 13.94 -12.18
N PRO A 206 -14.10 13.14 -11.81
CA PRO A 206 -13.61 12.02 -12.62
C PRO A 206 -14.73 11.09 -13.09
N ALA A 207 -14.54 10.50 -14.28
CA ALA A 207 -15.55 9.68 -14.94
C ALA A 207 -15.76 8.28 -14.31
N GLU A 208 -14.74 7.73 -13.64
CA GLU A 208 -14.80 6.39 -13.03
C GLU A 208 -14.45 6.45 -11.55
N LEU A 209 -15.28 5.80 -10.72
CA LEU A 209 -15.00 5.60 -9.29
C LEU A 209 -14.05 4.41 -9.11
N LYS A 210 -12.88 4.67 -8.54
CA LYS A 210 -11.87 3.64 -8.23
C LYS A 210 -11.24 3.91 -6.87
N VAL A 211 -10.71 2.85 -6.26
CA VAL A 211 -9.79 3.00 -5.12
C VAL A 211 -8.42 3.41 -5.64
N GLU A 212 -7.90 4.55 -5.17
CA GLU A 212 -6.51 4.97 -5.42
C GLU A 212 -5.54 4.29 -4.45
N LYS A 213 -5.95 4.06 -3.18
CA LYS A 213 -5.10 3.46 -2.15
C LYS A 213 -5.92 2.83 -1.00
N VAL A 214 -5.38 1.79 -0.39
CA VAL A 214 -5.79 1.30 0.94
C VAL A 214 -4.62 1.49 1.90
N GLU A 215 -4.87 2.10 3.05
CA GLU A 215 -3.86 2.37 4.07
C GLU A 215 -4.46 2.45 5.47
N THR A 216 -3.61 2.57 6.49
CA THR A 216 -4.02 2.82 7.88
C THR A 216 -3.43 4.15 8.33
N GLU A 217 -4.25 5.01 8.93
CA GLU A 217 -3.77 6.19 9.65
C GLU A 217 -3.51 5.88 11.13
N ASN A 218 -4.23 4.89 11.68
CA ASN A 218 -4.12 4.35 13.03
C ASN A 218 -4.38 2.82 13.01
N LEU A 219 -4.10 2.09 14.10
CA LEU A 219 -4.34 0.62 14.14
C LEU A 219 -5.82 0.19 14.32
N GLY A 220 -6.74 1.11 14.64
CA GLY A 220 -8.17 0.80 14.83
C GLY A 220 -9.04 0.90 13.58
N GLU A 221 -8.53 1.53 12.51
CA GLU A 221 -9.28 1.86 11.29
C GLU A 221 -8.47 1.60 10.01
N VAL A 222 -9.16 1.27 8.92
CA VAL A 222 -8.58 1.20 7.57
C VAL A 222 -9.21 2.28 6.70
N VAL A 223 -8.37 3.04 5.98
CA VAL A 223 -8.79 4.11 5.08
C VAL A 223 -8.65 3.65 3.62
N VAL A 224 -9.76 3.69 2.90
CA VAL A 224 -9.84 3.43 1.46
C VAL A 224 -9.99 4.76 0.75
N ARG A 225 -8.91 5.26 0.16
CA ARG A 225 -8.89 6.50 -0.62
C ARG A 225 -9.55 6.26 -1.97
N LEU A 226 -10.64 6.96 -2.26
CA LEU A 226 -11.30 6.88 -3.56
C LEU A 226 -10.84 8.03 -4.48
N SER A 227 -10.93 7.81 -5.78
CA SER A 227 -10.90 8.91 -6.75
C SER A 227 -12.03 9.90 -6.44
N ASN A 228 -11.82 11.19 -6.70
CA ASN A 228 -12.79 12.29 -6.52
C ASN A 228 -14.05 12.19 -7.42
N ALA A 229 -14.31 11.02 -8.01
CA ALA A 229 -15.48 10.72 -8.83
C ALA A 229 -16.74 10.85 -7.99
N LYS A 230 -17.85 11.25 -8.62
CA LYS A 230 -19.14 11.34 -7.93
C LYS A 230 -19.52 9.96 -7.39
N LEU A 231 -19.59 9.82 -6.06
CA LEU A 231 -20.04 8.61 -5.39
C LEU A 231 -21.47 8.28 -5.86
N PRO A 232 -21.70 7.19 -6.62
CA PRO A 232 -23.00 6.92 -7.22
C PRO A 232 -23.96 6.25 -6.23
N ASN A 233 -23.45 5.68 -5.14
CA ASN A 233 -24.21 4.95 -4.14
C ASN A 233 -23.52 4.94 -2.77
N GLU A 234 -23.68 6.03 -2.01
CA GLU A 234 -23.17 6.15 -0.63
C GLU A 234 -23.70 5.04 0.31
N ALA A 235 -24.95 4.57 0.11
CA ALA A 235 -25.53 3.50 0.92
C ALA A 235 -24.73 2.19 0.81
N LYS A 236 -24.23 1.85 -0.38
CA LYS A 236 -23.31 0.71 -0.58
C LYS A 236 -21.92 0.94 0.02
N LEU A 237 -21.44 2.18 0.05
CA LEU A 237 -20.15 2.53 0.65
C LEU A 237 -20.18 2.45 2.19
N VAL A 238 -21.32 2.72 2.84
CA VAL A 238 -21.45 2.63 4.31
C VAL A 238 -21.94 1.27 4.82
N ASP A 239 -22.21 0.31 3.93
CA ASP A 239 -22.55 -1.06 4.35
C ASP A 239 -21.28 -1.87 4.65
N ALA A 240 -21.05 -2.13 5.94
CA ALA A 240 -19.94 -2.95 6.43
C ALA A 240 -19.87 -4.35 5.82
N ASN A 241 -20.98 -4.90 5.30
CA ASN A 241 -20.97 -6.21 4.64
C ASN A 241 -20.22 -6.22 3.29
N ASN A 242 -20.01 -5.04 2.68
CA ASN A 242 -19.29 -4.87 1.42
C ASN A 242 -17.76 -4.84 1.59
N TYR A 243 -17.26 -5.06 2.82
CA TYR A 243 -15.85 -5.04 3.18
C TYR A 243 -15.50 -6.27 4.02
N LYS A 244 -14.38 -6.93 3.74
CA LYS A 244 -13.88 -8.06 4.55
C LYS A 244 -12.37 -8.04 4.73
N ILE A 245 -11.91 -8.31 5.95
CA ILE A 245 -10.52 -8.54 6.32
C ILE A 245 -10.48 -9.85 7.13
N VAL A 246 -9.50 -10.72 6.89
CA VAL A 246 -9.42 -12.02 7.61
C VAL A 246 -9.12 -11.79 9.10
N GLY A 247 -9.97 -12.34 9.97
CA GLY A 247 -9.80 -12.23 11.42
C GLY A 247 -10.04 -10.83 11.99
N ARG A 248 -10.72 -9.94 11.25
CA ARG A 248 -11.22 -8.63 11.70
C ARG A 248 -12.65 -8.45 11.21
N LYS A 249 -13.55 -8.06 12.11
CA LYS A 249 -14.91 -7.66 11.78
C LYS A 249 -14.93 -6.15 11.56
N ILE A 250 -15.51 -5.72 10.45
CA ILE A 250 -15.83 -4.32 10.22
C ILE A 250 -17.07 -3.99 11.05
N GLU A 251 -16.96 -3.07 12.01
CA GLU A 251 -18.09 -2.70 12.88
C GLU A 251 -18.91 -1.56 12.31
N LYS A 252 -18.23 -0.59 11.71
CA LYS A 252 -18.81 0.63 11.17
C LYS A 252 -18.04 1.03 9.91
N VAL A 253 -18.75 1.60 8.96
CA VAL A 253 -18.15 2.26 7.80
C VAL A 253 -18.71 3.67 7.68
N THR A 254 -17.82 4.64 7.48
CA THR A 254 -18.17 6.05 7.28
C THR A 254 -17.46 6.61 6.06
N VAL A 255 -18.11 7.53 5.36
CA VAL A 255 -17.49 8.31 4.29
C VAL A 255 -17.11 9.69 4.85
N ASP A 256 -15.83 10.08 4.73
CA ASP A 256 -15.33 11.42 5.02
C ASP A 256 -14.76 12.04 3.75
N GLY A 257 -15.49 12.98 3.15
CA GLY A 257 -15.20 13.50 1.82
C GLY A 257 -15.27 12.40 0.75
N ASN A 258 -14.10 11.99 0.24
CA ASN A 258 -13.96 10.89 -0.72
C ASN A 258 -13.39 9.60 -0.11
N ASP A 259 -13.04 9.62 1.17
CA ASP A 259 -12.37 8.51 1.83
C ASP A 259 -13.39 7.65 2.57
N VAL A 260 -13.27 6.34 2.45
CA VAL A 260 -14.07 5.39 3.24
C VAL A 260 -13.25 4.88 4.40
N ILE A 261 -13.74 5.11 5.62
CA ILE A 261 -13.08 4.71 6.86
C ILE A 261 -13.82 3.49 7.41
N LEU A 262 -13.10 2.39 7.58
CA LEU A 262 -13.57 1.12 8.10
C LEU A 262 -13.12 0.96 9.56
N SER A 263 -14.03 1.07 10.54
CA SER A 263 -13.72 0.83 11.95
C SER A 263 -13.76 -0.67 12.27
N LEU A 264 -12.78 -1.16 13.03
CA LEU A 264 -12.55 -2.58 13.30
C LEU A 264 -12.94 -3.00 14.72
N ASP A 265 -13.37 -4.26 14.89
CA ASP A 265 -13.68 -4.85 16.21
C ASP A 265 -12.44 -5.06 17.10
N LYS A 266 -11.28 -5.14 16.47
CA LYS A 266 -9.97 -5.41 17.09
C LYS A 266 -8.89 -4.64 16.33
N PRO A 267 -7.89 -4.08 17.01
CA PRO A 267 -6.80 -3.38 16.34
C PRO A 267 -6.00 -4.31 15.42
N LEU A 268 -5.43 -3.73 14.38
CA LEU A 268 -4.43 -4.37 13.53
C LEU A 268 -3.11 -4.53 14.29
N VAL A 269 -2.28 -5.46 13.84
CA VAL A 269 -0.92 -5.63 14.37
C VAL A 269 0.02 -4.80 13.51
N GLU A 270 0.78 -3.91 14.14
CA GLU A 270 1.71 -3.03 13.45
C GLU A 270 2.72 -3.82 12.61
N LYS A 271 3.03 -3.33 11.40
CA LYS A 271 3.95 -3.92 10.42
C LYS A 271 3.53 -5.29 9.85
N VAL A 272 2.31 -5.76 10.12
CA VAL A 272 1.72 -6.94 9.47
C VAL A 272 0.99 -6.54 8.19
N GLU A 273 1.08 -7.40 7.17
CA GLU A 273 0.36 -7.27 5.90
C GLU A 273 -1.04 -7.90 5.99
N TYR A 274 -2.04 -7.23 5.43
CA TYR A 274 -3.45 -7.60 5.46
C TYR A 274 -4.06 -7.49 4.06
N GLU A 275 -4.99 -8.41 3.75
CA GLU A 275 -5.84 -8.36 2.55
C GLU A 275 -7.19 -7.71 2.92
N LEU A 276 -7.53 -6.57 2.31
CA LEU A 276 -8.90 -6.01 2.30
C LEU A 276 -9.61 -6.43 1.02
N VAL A 277 -10.75 -7.12 1.16
CA VAL A 277 -11.65 -7.40 0.04
C VAL A 277 -12.79 -6.39 0.04
N ILE A 278 -12.97 -5.70 -1.08
CA ILE A 278 -14.11 -4.83 -1.36
C ILE A 278 -15.03 -5.56 -2.35
N ARG A 279 -16.34 -5.53 -2.13
CA ARG A 279 -17.32 -6.31 -2.91
C ARG A 279 -18.69 -5.63 -2.97
N ASN A 280 -19.47 -5.93 -4.00
CA ASN A 280 -20.86 -5.42 -4.16
C ASN A 280 -20.99 -3.88 -4.11
N ILE A 281 -19.94 -3.10 -4.41
CA ILE A 281 -20.01 -1.63 -4.49
C ILE A 281 -20.10 -1.19 -5.95
N ASP A 282 -18.96 -1.24 -6.63
CA ASP A 282 -18.77 -0.93 -8.04
C ASP A 282 -17.79 -1.93 -8.65
N LYS A 283 -17.96 -2.30 -9.92
CA LYS A 283 -17.12 -3.30 -10.59
C LYS A 283 -15.63 -2.90 -10.64
N ALA A 284 -15.29 -1.61 -10.73
CA ALA A 284 -13.91 -1.13 -10.72
C ALA A 284 -13.28 -1.14 -9.31
N MET A 285 -14.10 -1.22 -8.25
CA MET A 285 -13.67 -1.31 -6.85
C MET A 285 -13.68 -2.74 -6.30
N ASN A 286 -14.49 -3.65 -6.86
CA ASN A 286 -14.69 -5.00 -6.34
C ASN A 286 -13.45 -5.89 -6.61
N LYS A 287 -12.48 -5.90 -5.68
CA LYS A 287 -11.28 -6.75 -5.72
C LYS A 287 -10.60 -6.83 -4.35
N THR A 288 -9.52 -7.61 -4.29
CA THR A 288 -8.61 -7.70 -3.14
C THR A 288 -7.55 -6.58 -3.21
N TYR A 289 -7.23 -5.99 -2.06
CA TYR A 289 -6.23 -4.94 -1.87
C TYR A 289 -5.30 -5.29 -0.71
N ASP A 290 -4.00 -5.39 -1.00
CA ASP A 290 -2.98 -5.64 0.00
C ASP A 290 -2.54 -4.33 0.66
N PHE A 291 -2.40 -4.31 1.99
CA PHE A 291 -1.89 -3.15 2.73
C PHE A 291 -1.12 -3.58 3.98
N VAL A 292 -0.14 -2.77 4.39
CA VAL A 292 0.64 -3.01 5.62
C VAL A 292 0.17 -2.06 6.70
N ALA A 293 -0.28 -2.61 7.84
CA ALA A 293 -0.74 -1.83 8.97
C ALA A 293 0.42 -1.02 9.59
N LYS A 294 0.23 0.28 9.73
CA LYS A 294 1.19 1.24 10.29
C LYS A 294 0.45 2.32 11.07
N ASP A 295 1.09 2.78 12.13
CA ASP A 295 0.63 3.88 12.95
C ASP A 295 1.84 4.67 13.41
N ASN A 296 1.78 5.99 13.24
CA ASN A 296 2.77 6.97 13.70
C ASN A 296 2.07 8.27 14.14
N ALA A 297 0.75 8.24 14.32
CA ALA A 297 -0.02 9.39 14.76
C ALA A 297 0.05 9.50 16.28
N ILE A 298 -0.23 10.69 16.82
CA ILE A 298 -0.50 10.86 18.25
C ILE A 298 -1.98 11.23 18.36
N PRO A 299 -2.76 10.59 19.23
CA PRO A 299 -4.18 10.88 19.36
C PRO A 299 -4.40 12.31 19.86
N VAL A 300 -5.24 13.04 19.14
CA VAL A 300 -5.60 14.44 19.41
C VAL A 300 -7.07 14.54 19.77
N ILE A 301 -7.38 15.28 20.84
CA ILE A 301 -8.76 15.64 21.16
C ILE A 301 -9.19 16.77 20.22
N LYS A 302 -10.20 16.53 19.39
CA LYS A 302 -10.68 17.45 18.36
C LYS A 302 -11.75 18.41 18.87
N ASP A 303 -12.71 17.91 19.65
CA ASP A 303 -13.84 18.69 20.16
C ASP A 303 -14.44 18.08 21.43
N VAL A 304 -15.15 18.90 22.20
CA VAL A 304 -15.94 18.51 23.39
C VAL A 304 -17.30 19.19 23.34
N LYS A 305 -18.36 18.39 23.21
CA LYS A 305 -19.75 18.85 23.06
C LYS A 305 -20.62 18.35 24.20
N VAL A 306 -21.22 19.27 24.95
CA VAL A 306 -22.28 18.92 25.92
C VAL A 306 -23.55 18.54 25.16
N LEU A 307 -24.12 17.38 25.47
CA LEU A 307 -25.35 16.84 24.86
C LEU A 307 -26.59 17.05 25.74
N GLY A 308 -26.38 17.38 27.00
CA GLY A 308 -27.43 17.56 28.00
C GLY A 308 -26.90 17.32 29.41
N GLU A 309 -27.80 17.29 30.38
CA GLU A 309 -27.50 17.02 31.80
C GLU A 309 -26.86 15.65 32.07
N TYR A 310 -27.01 14.69 31.15
CA TYR A 310 -26.56 13.30 31.28
C TYR A 310 -25.60 12.84 30.18
N GLY A 311 -25.02 13.77 29.40
CA GLY A 311 -24.14 13.41 28.30
C GLY A 311 -23.14 14.51 27.92
N ILE A 312 -21.87 14.13 27.82
CA ILE A 312 -20.82 14.92 27.16
C ILE A 312 -20.18 14.03 26.10
N LYS A 313 -20.13 14.49 24.85
CA LYS A 313 -19.39 13.85 23.75
C LYS A 313 -17.98 14.45 23.68
N VAL A 314 -16.98 13.59 23.58
CA VAL A 314 -15.59 13.92 23.25
C VAL A 314 -15.31 13.33 21.87
N ILE A 315 -14.69 14.10 20.98
CA ILE A 315 -14.31 13.66 19.63
C ILE A 315 -12.78 13.63 19.54
N THR A 316 -12.22 12.53 19.07
CA THR A 316 -10.77 12.32 18.91
C THR A 316 -10.36 12.22 17.43
N SER A 317 -9.05 12.29 17.13
CA SER A 317 -8.50 12.05 15.79
C SER A 317 -8.70 10.62 15.31
N GLU A 318 -8.79 9.68 16.24
CA GLU A 318 -8.78 8.23 16.05
C GLU A 318 -9.42 7.53 17.26
N PRO A 319 -9.81 6.25 17.15
CA PRO A 319 -10.33 5.48 18.27
C PRO A 319 -9.28 5.28 19.38
N ILE A 320 -9.71 5.35 20.64
CA ILE A 320 -8.84 5.22 21.82
C ILE A 320 -8.89 3.79 22.37
N ASP A 321 -7.75 3.27 22.84
CA ASP A 321 -7.68 1.95 23.46
C ASP A 321 -8.10 2.01 24.93
N ASP A 322 -9.25 1.41 25.23
CA ASP A 322 -9.84 1.28 26.56
C ASP A 322 -9.93 2.62 27.34
N PRO A 323 -10.74 3.60 26.89
CA PRO A 323 -10.89 4.88 27.58
C PRO A 323 -11.55 4.70 28.96
N GLN A 324 -10.85 5.13 30.01
CA GLN A 324 -11.26 4.91 31.40
C GLN A 324 -11.90 6.14 32.02
N GLU A 325 -12.90 5.99 32.91
CA GLU A 325 -13.54 7.11 33.61
C GLU A 325 -12.55 8.04 34.35
N ARG A 326 -11.47 7.48 34.90
CA ARG A 326 -10.40 8.22 35.61
C ARG A 326 -9.60 9.19 34.73
N SER A 327 -9.73 9.09 33.40
CA SER A 327 -9.14 10.00 32.44
C SER A 327 -9.95 11.28 32.26
N PHE A 328 -11.21 11.31 32.71
CA PHE A 328 -12.13 12.43 32.56
C PHE A 328 -12.46 13.04 33.92
N LEU A 329 -12.24 14.35 34.09
CA LEU A 329 -12.47 15.05 35.35
C LEU A 329 -13.34 16.27 35.12
N ILE A 330 -14.34 16.46 35.98
CA ILE A 330 -15.20 17.65 35.97
C ILE A 330 -14.68 18.60 37.06
N ASP A 331 -14.35 19.84 36.68
CA ASP A 331 -13.72 20.83 37.56
C ASP A 331 -12.49 20.27 38.32
N ASN A 332 -11.64 19.52 37.61
CA ASN A 332 -10.49 18.78 38.14
C ASN A 332 -10.80 17.77 39.28
N ARG A 333 -12.03 17.22 39.29
CA ARG A 333 -12.45 16.14 40.21
C ARG A 333 -12.94 14.92 39.44
N ASN A 334 -12.63 13.72 39.95
CA ASN A 334 -13.21 12.50 39.43
C ASN A 334 -14.73 12.49 39.71
N VAL A 335 -15.53 12.22 38.68
CA VAL A 335 -16.97 11.97 38.77
C VAL A 335 -17.20 10.57 38.22
N ALA A 336 -17.93 9.72 38.95
CA ALA A 336 -18.21 8.36 38.49
C ALA A 336 -19.08 8.42 37.22
N MET A 337 -18.59 7.86 36.12
CA MET A 337 -19.26 7.91 34.82
C MET A 337 -19.04 6.65 34.00
N LYS A 338 -20.08 6.25 33.26
CA LYS A 338 -19.97 5.30 32.16
C LYS A 338 -19.30 6.00 30.98
N VAL A 339 -18.38 5.29 30.33
CA VAL A 339 -17.67 5.74 29.13
C VAL A 339 -18.03 4.77 28.01
N ASP A 340 -18.75 5.24 27.00
CA ASP A 340 -19.11 4.46 25.80
C ASP A 340 -18.38 5.04 24.58
N GLN A 341 -17.61 4.23 23.85
CA GLN A 341 -16.92 4.66 22.62
C GLN A 341 -17.57 4.08 21.37
N TYR A 342 -17.72 4.90 20.33
CA TYR A 342 -18.23 4.56 19.01
C TYR A 342 -17.25 5.11 17.96
N GLY A 343 -16.21 4.33 17.64
CA GLY A 343 -15.09 4.79 16.81
C GLY A 343 -14.36 5.97 17.46
N ARG A 344 -14.37 7.13 16.80
CA ARG A 344 -13.73 8.39 17.23
C ARG A 344 -14.59 9.24 18.19
N GLU A 345 -15.80 8.80 18.54
CA GLU A 345 -16.68 9.51 19.48
C GLU A 345 -16.76 8.77 20.83
N ILE A 346 -16.54 9.49 21.92
CA ILE A 346 -16.66 8.97 23.30
C ILE A 346 -17.80 9.72 24.00
N ILE A 347 -18.77 8.98 24.54
CA ILE A 347 -19.88 9.50 25.33
C ILE A 347 -19.62 9.26 26.82
N LEU A 348 -19.60 10.34 27.58
CA LEU A 348 -19.50 10.35 29.04
C LEU A 348 -20.90 10.49 29.64
N THR A 349 -21.36 9.47 30.37
CA THR A 349 -22.68 9.44 31.03
C THR A 349 -22.51 9.26 32.54
N PRO A 350 -23.04 10.14 33.40
CA PRO A 350 -22.84 10.05 34.84
C PRO A 350 -23.58 8.84 35.44
N TYR A 351 -22.93 8.15 36.39
CA TYR A 351 -23.49 6.96 37.03
C TYR A 351 -24.72 7.26 37.90
N HIS A 352 -25.45 6.21 38.30
CA HIS A 352 -26.63 6.27 39.18
C HIS A 352 -27.77 7.19 38.71
N LYS A 353 -27.79 7.55 37.41
CA LYS A 353 -28.77 8.45 36.79
C LYS A 353 -28.83 9.85 37.40
N THR A 354 -27.77 10.29 38.10
CA THR A 354 -27.60 11.67 38.60
C THR A 354 -27.05 12.57 37.50
N ALA A 355 -27.57 13.79 37.34
CA ALA A 355 -27.06 14.74 36.35
C ALA A 355 -25.62 15.19 36.67
N PHE A 356 -24.90 15.65 35.64
CA PHE A 356 -23.74 16.52 35.85
C PHE A 356 -24.18 17.81 36.55
N SER A 357 -23.28 18.41 37.33
CA SER A 357 -23.56 19.68 38.00
C SER A 357 -23.82 20.79 36.98
N GLU A 358 -24.95 21.50 37.09
CA GLU A 358 -25.27 22.71 36.31
C GLU A 358 -24.16 23.78 36.41
N ASN A 359 -23.39 23.76 37.51
CA ASN A 359 -22.30 24.71 37.78
C ASN A 359 -20.93 24.21 37.32
N ALA A 360 -20.84 23.05 36.66
CA ALA A 360 -19.59 22.53 36.09
C ALA A 360 -19.08 23.45 34.98
N LYS A 361 -17.77 23.70 34.96
CA LYS A 361 -17.12 24.68 34.08
C LYS A 361 -16.03 24.10 33.21
N THR A 362 -15.34 23.04 33.67
CA THR A 362 -14.28 22.42 32.87
C THR A 362 -14.41 20.90 32.83
N LEU A 363 -14.07 20.34 31.65
CA LEU A 363 -13.73 18.93 31.47
C LEU A 363 -12.23 18.85 31.24
N THR A 364 -11.50 18.27 32.19
CA THR A 364 -10.09 17.92 32.03
C THR A 364 -10.00 16.50 31.50
N ILE A 365 -9.32 16.33 30.37
CA ILE A 365 -9.08 15.06 29.71
C ILE A 365 -7.60 14.76 29.85
N LYS A 366 -7.26 13.81 30.73
CA LYS A 366 -5.91 13.28 30.87
C LYS A 366 -5.50 12.53 29.61
N SER A 367 -4.19 12.38 29.45
CA SER A 367 -3.55 11.59 28.40
C SER A 367 -4.30 10.27 28.09
N LEU A 368 -4.92 10.23 26.92
CA LEU A 368 -5.60 9.06 26.34
C LEU A 368 -4.60 8.28 25.49
N LYS A 369 -4.74 6.96 25.44
CA LYS A 369 -3.80 6.07 24.75
C LYS A 369 -4.49 5.38 23.57
N ASP A 370 -3.89 5.41 22.39
CA ASP A 370 -4.38 4.67 21.21
C ASP A 370 -3.96 3.18 21.24
N TYR A 371 -4.27 2.48 20.13
CA TYR A 371 -3.94 1.07 19.93
C TYR A 371 -2.46 0.77 19.60
N ALA A 372 -1.68 1.74 19.12
CA ALA A 372 -0.22 1.64 18.95
C ALA A 372 0.56 1.93 20.25
N GLY A 373 -0.11 2.54 21.24
CA GLY A 373 0.45 2.93 22.52
C GLY A 373 0.95 4.37 22.60
N PHE A 374 0.73 5.21 21.57
CA PHE A 374 0.97 6.65 21.71
C PHE A 374 -0.09 7.27 22.63
N LYS A 375 0.17 8.51 23.02
CA LYS A 375 -0.50 9.16 24.14
C LYS A 375 -0.80 10.61 23.83
N SER A 376 -2.07 10.99 23.96
CA SER A 376 -2.49 12.37 23.82
C SER A 376 -1.85 13.25 24.88
N GLU A 377 -1.71 14.54 24.58
CA GLU A 377 -1.48 15.53 25.62
C GLU A 377 -2.72 15.63 26.53
N GLU A 378 -2.51 16.09 27.76
CA GLU A 378 -3.60 16.42 28.70
C GLU A 378 -4.13 17.81 28.38
N ALA A 379 -5.46 17.95 28.30
CA ALA A 379 -6.12 19.18 27.90
C ALA A 379 -7.35 19.48 28.76
N GLU A 380 -7.61 20.76 29.03
CA GLU A 380 -8.77 21.24 29.77
C GLU A 380 -9.69 22.04 28.83
N PHE A 381 -10.94 21.62 28.73
CA PHE A 381 -11.96 22.23 27.87
C PHE A 381 -13.03 22.95 28.71
N PRO A 382 -13.43 24.18 28.34
CA PRO A 382 -14.58 24.82 28.96
C PRO A 382 -15.86 24.09 28.56
N ILE A 383 -16.72 23.81 29.54
CA ILE A 383 -18.03 23.20 29.34
C ILE A 383 -19.12 24.05 30.02
N GLN A 384 -20.35 23.94 29.53
CA GLN A 384 -21.52 24.49 30.18
C GLN A 384 -22.64 23.45 30.11
N ILE A 385 -23.09 22.97 31.27
CA ILE A 385 -24.20 22.01 31.33
C ILE A 385 -25.51 22.77 31.09
N VAL A 386 -26.17 22.46 29.98
CA VAL A 386 -27.44 23.06 29.56
C VAL A 386 -28.40 21.94 29.17
N LYS A 387 -29.67 22.07 29.56
CA LYS A 387 -30.71 21.11 29.21
C LYS A 387 -31.15 21.25 27.75
N ASP A 388 -31.16 20.15 27.01
CA ASP A 388 -31.75 20.06 25.67
C ASP A 388 -33.23 19.67 25.77
N GLU A 389 -34.13 20.62 25.56
CA GLU A 389 -35.58 20.41 25.59
C GLU A 389 -36.15 19.75 24.31
N VAL A 390 -35.31 19.47 23.30
CA VAL A 390 -35.75 18.92 22.01
C VAL A 390 -35.49 17.42 21.94
N ALA A 391 -36.58 16.64 21.85
CA ALA A 391 -36.56 15.18 21.69
C ALA A 391 -35.85 14.72 20.40
N PRO A 392 -35.36 13.47 20.32
CA PRO A 392 -34.82 12.91 19.09
C PRO A 392 -35.93 12.56 18.07
N GLU A 393 -35.64 12.79 16.79
CA GLU A 393 -36.53 12.46 15.66
C GLU A 393 -35.95 11.33 14.80
N VAL A 394 -36.81 10.43 14.30
CA VAL A 394 -36.40 9.30 13.44
C VAL A 394 -36.18 9.77 12.01
N THR A 395 -34.91 9.70 11.57
CA THR A 395 -34.46 10.09 10.22
C THR A 395 -34.53 8.93 9.24
N ALA A 396 -34.15 7.71 9.67
CA ALA A 396 -34.18 6.50 8.83
C ALA A 396 -34.61 5.26 9.62
N VAL A 397 -35.23 4.31 8.90
CA VAL A 397 -35.60 2.97 9.40
C VAL A 397 -35.28 1.95 8.30
N VAL A 398 -34.33 1.06 8.56
CA VAL A 398 -33.85 0.05 7.60
C VAL A 398 -34.07 -1.36 8.17
N VAL A 399 -34.59 -2.28 7.36
CA VAL A 399 -34.81 -3.68 7.76
C VAL A 399 -33.77 -4.58 7.11
N LYS A 400 -33.05 -5.34 7.94
CA LYS A 400 -32.07 -6.37 7.57
C LYS A 400 -32.52 -7.71 8.17
N GLY A 401 -33.34 -8.46 7.42
CA GLY A 401 -33.92 -9.73 7.87
C GLY A 401 -34.85 -9.57 9.08
N ASN A 402 -34.38 -9.96 10.28
CA ASN A 402 -35.11 -9.80 11.54
C ASN A 402 -34.61 -8.62 12.41
N VAL A 403 -33.63 -7.85 11.94
CA VAL A 403 -33.11 -6.65 12.62
C VAL A 403 -33.68 -5.40 11.95
N VAL A 404 -34.09 -4.43 12.76
CA VAL A 404 -34.47 -3.08 12.34
C VAL A 404 -33.47 -2.09 12.89
N GLU A 405 -32.76 -1.40 12.00
CA GLU A 405 -31.87 -0.29 12.34
C GLU A 405 -32.64 1.03 12.27
N VAL A 406 -32.62 1.81 13.35
CA VAL A 406 -33.26 3.12 13.46
C VAL A 406 -32.18 4.19 13.68
N THR A 407 -32.15 5.20 12.82
CA THR A 407 -31.27 6.36 12.93
C THR A 407 -32.05 7.58 13.41
N PHE A 408 -31.43 8.36 14.30
CA PHE A 408 -32.00 9.56 14.89
C PHE A 408 -31.20 10.82 14.46
N ASP A 409 -31.82 11.99 14.55
CA ASP A 409 -31.17 13.30 14.31
C ASP A 409 -30.21 13.73 15.44
N LYS A 410 -30.37 13.16 16.63
CA LYS A 410 -29.65 13.47 17.88
C LYS A 410 -29.03 12.22 18.51
N ASP A 411 -27.98 12.46 19.30
CA ASP A 411 -27.33 11.44 20.12
C ASP A 411 -28.29 10.87 21.18
N VAL A 412 -28.52 9.55 21.12
CA VAL A 412 -29.51 8.83 21.95
C VAL A 412 -28.92 8.46 23.31
N TYR A 413 -29.69 8.70 24.37
CA TYR A 413 -29.34 8.29 25.73
C TYR A 413 -29.49 6.78 25.90
N ALA A 414 -28.38 6.08 26.21
CA ALA A 414 -28.33 4.61 26.20
C ALA A 414 -29.36 3.94 27.12
N ASP A 415 -29.59 4.53 28.31
CA ASP A 415 -30.57 4.09 29.31
C ASP A 415 -32.04 4.18 28.87
N SER A 416 -32.34 4.76 27.69
CA SER A 416 -33.69 4.86 27.11
C SER A 416 -33.98 3.83 26.00
N VAL A 417 -32.97 3.03 25.63
CA VAL A 417 -33.09 1.96 24.65
C VAL A 417 -33.59 0.70 25.34
N GLU A 418 -34.84 0.34 25.09
CA GLU A 418 -35.53 -0.81 25.69
C GLU A 418 -36.08 -1.77 24.62
N ALA A 419 -35.89 -3.07 24.85
CA ALA A 419 -36.61 -4.15 24.19
C ALA A 419 -37.85 -4.57 24.99
N TYR A 420 -38.64 -5.50 24.46
CA TYR A 420 -39.77 -6.07 25.19
C TYR A 420 -39.28 -6.87 26.42
N TRP A 421 -39.70 -6.45 27.60
CA TRP A 421 -39.48 -7.19 28.84
C TRP A 421 -40.78 -7.82 29.36
N ASN A 422 -41.88 -7.06 29.40
CA ASN A 422 -43.20 -7.54 29.79
C ASN A 422 -44.32 -6.59 29.35
N ARG A 423 -45.57 -6.88 29.73
CA ARG A 423 -46.75 -6.07 29.36
C ARG A 423 -46.74 -4.61 29.83
N SER A 424 -45.86 -4.24 30.76
CA SER A 424 -45.69 -2.88 31.30
C SER A 424 -44.42 -2.17 30.82
N SER A 425 -43.47 -2.89 30.19
CA SER A 425 -42.30 -2.34 29.47
C SER A 425 -42.16 -3.15 28.19
N VAL A 426 -42.72 -2.60 27.12
CA VAL A 426 -42.91 -3.26 25.82
C VAL A 426 -41.79 -2.93 24.82
N GLY A 427 -40.78 -2.19 25.24
CA GLY A 427 -39.70 -1.67 24.39
C GLY A 427 -40.10 -0.47 23.54
N ASN A 428 -39.12 0.11 22.82
CA ASN A 428 -39.33 1.30 22.01
C ASN A 428 -40.00 1.03 20.64
N ILE A 429 -39.92 -0.20 20.11
CA ILE A 429 -40.33 -0.50 18.73
C ILE A 429 -41.31 -1.68 18.66
N SER A 430 -42.27 -1.58 17.75
CA SER A 430 -43.23 -2.63 17.45
C SER A 430 -43.77 -2.57 16.02
N TYR A 431 -44.36 -3.66 15.54
CA TYR A 431 -45.22 -3.67 14.35
C TYR A 431 -46.51 -4.45 14.61
N VAL A 432 -47.50 -4.30 13.74
CA VAL A 432 -48.80 -5.01 13.86
C VAL A 432 -48.90 -6.09 12.78
N GLU A 433 -49.16 -7.33 13.19
CA GLU A 433 -49.50 -8.42 12.29
C GLU A 433 -50.93 -8.92 12.59
N GLY A 434 -51.85 -8.60 11.69
CA GLY A 434 -53.26 -8.98 11.79
C GLY A 434 -53.97 -8.33 12.98
N ARG A 435 -53.98 -9.01 14.14
CA ARG A 435 -54.57 -8.54 15.40
C ARG A 435 -53.56 -8.50 16.57
N HIS A 436 -52.30 -8.83 16.32
CA HIS A 436 -51.26 -8.89 17.35
C HIS A 436 -50.23 -7.80 17.11
N THR A 437 -49.83 -7.12 18.19
CA THR A 437 -48.63 -6.28 18.19
C THR A 437 -47.44 -7.16 18.51
N ILE A 438 -46.40 -7.07 17.67
CA ILE A 438 -45.13 -7.77 17.83
C ILE A 438 -44.09 -6.74 18.23
N TYR A 439 -43.29 -7.04 19.25
CA TYR A 439 -42.26 -6.16 19.81
C TYR A 439 -40.87 -6.76 19.55
N ALA A 440 -39.83 -5.94 19.60
CA ALA A 440 -38.44 -6.43 19.53
C ALA A 440 -38.09 -7.18 20.82
N GLU A 441 -37.36 -8.28 20.71
CA GLU A 441 -36.91 -9.12 21.84
C GLU A 441 -35.55 -8.66 22.39
N ASP A 442 -34.76 -7.94 21.58
CA ASP A 442 -33.47 -7.36 21.96
C ASP A 442 -33.28 -5.98 21.33
N ALA A 443 -32.49 -5.12 21.98
CA ALA A 443 -32.25 -3.74 21.58
C ALA A 443 -30.88 -3.24 22.05
N GLY A 444 -30.12 -2.59 21.18
CA GLY A 444 -28.80 -2.04 21.52
C GLY A 444 -28.40 -0.85 20.66
N LYS A 445 -27.69 0.11 21.24
CA LYS A 445 -27.03 1.17 20.47
C LYS A 445 -25.91 0.57 19.63
N ILE A 446 -25.89 0.93 18.34
CA ILE A 446 -24.82 0.57 17.39
C ILE A 446 -24.03 1.81 16.92
N ASP A 447 -24.51 3.01 17.25
CA ASP A 447 -23.81 4.28 17.05
C ASP A 447 -24.28 5.29 18.10
N THR A 448 -23.69 6.49 18.15
CA THR A 448 -24.11 7.54 19.08
C THR A 448 -25.57 7.97 18.89
N ASN A 449 -26.07 7.99 17.65
CA ASN A 449 -27.45 8.30 17.24
C ASN A 449 -28.20 7.15 16.55
N LYS A 450 -27.74 5.88 16.68
CA LYS A 450 -28.33 4.74 15.95
C LYS A 450 -28.53 3.51 16.83
N VAL A 451 -29.68 2.86 16.67
CA VAL A 451 -30.12 1.72 17.50
C VAL A 451 -30.52 0.55 16.59
N ALA A 452 -30.08 -0.65 16.95
CA ALA A 452 -30.55 -1.89 16.35
C ALA A 452 -31.58 -2.56 17.27
N TYR A 453 -32.68 -3.03 16.69
CA TYR A 453 -33.75 -3.76 17.36
C TYR A 453 -33.97 -5.12 16.69
N THR A 454 -33.88 -6.21 17.46
CA THR A 454 -33.97 -7.58 16.93
C THR A 454 -35.33 -8.19 17.24
N PHE A 455 -36.00 -8.73 16.23
CA PHE A 455 -37.28 -9.43 16.36
C PHE A 455 -37.11 -10.95 16.27
N ALA A 456 -38.06 -11.70 16.85
CA ALA A 456 -38.09 -13.18 16.86
C ALA A 456 -38.09 -13.85 15.47
N ARG A 457 -38.44 -13.11 14.41
CA ARG A 457 -38.57 -13.58 13.02
C ARG A 457 -38.34 -12.43 12.06
N GLU A 458 -38.02 -12.75 10.80
CA GLU A 458 -37.96 -11.77 9.72
C GLU A 458 -39.25 -10.96 9.62
N LEU A 459 -39.11 -9.66 9.34
CA LEU A 459 -40.25 -8.76 9.22
C LEU A 459 -40.89 -8.86 7.82
N PRO A 460 -42.21 -8.66 7.68
CA PRO A 460 -42.84 -8.52 6.37
C PRO A 460 -42.25 -7.35 5.57
N ARG A 461 -42.28 -7.46 4.23
CA ARG A 461 -41.91 -6.35 3.34
C ARG A 461 -42.85 -5.15 3.56
N ASP A 462 -42.29 -3.95 3.42
CA ASP A 462 -43.00 -2.66 3.51
C ASP A 462 -43.83 -2.48 4.81
N ILE A 463 -43.38 -3.11 5.90
CA ILE A 463 -44.07 -3.06 7.19
C ILE A 463 -43.97 -1.67 7.82
N GLU A 464 -45.09 -1.20 8.38
CA GLU A 464 -45.11 0.01 9.20
C GLU A 464 -44.71 -0.35 10.65
N VAL A 465 -43.55 0.15 11.08
CA VAL A 465 -43.12 0.08 12.48
C VAL A 465 -43.59 1.32 13.25
N THR A 466 -43.90 1.10 14.52
CA THR A 466 -44.18 2.14 15.51
C THR A 466 -42.96 2.27 16.42
N ILE A 467 -42.45 3.49 16.59
CA ILE A 467 -41.27 3.81 17.40
C ILE A 467 -41.66 4.90 18.43
N GLU A 468 -41.32 4.71 19.71
CA GLU A 468 -41.65 5.66 20.79
C GLU A 468 -40.68 5.60 21.98
N GLY A 469 -40.60 6.68 22.76
CA GLY A 469 -39.97 6.68 24.09
C GLY A 469 -38.44 6.79 24.15
N VAL A 470 -37.73 6.72 23.03
CA VAL A 470 -36.27 6.96 22.94
C VAL A 470 -35.94 8.39 23.35
N GLN A 471 -34.88 8.61 24.13
CA GLN A 471 -34.56 9.90 24.75
C GLN A 471 -33.24 10.52 24.27
N ASN A 472 -33.16 11.86 24.34
CA ASN A 472 -31.89 12.59 24.28
C ASN A 472 -31.15 12.54 25.63
N HIS A 473 -29.93 13.09 25.68
CA HIS A 473 -29.11 13.16 26.90
C HIS A 473 -29.59 14.19 27.96
N SER A 474 -30.79 14.73 27.80
CA SER A 474 -31.56 15.46 28.81
C SER A 474 -32.84 14.73 29.24
N LYS A 475 -32.96 13.44 28.89
CA LYS A 475 -34.11 12.55 29.19
C LYS A 475 -35.44 13.03 28.58
N VAL A 476 -35.40 13.85 27.53
CA VAL A 476 -36.57 14.22 26.75
C VAL A 476 -36.88 13.12 25.76
N ALA A 477 -38.02 12.46 25.94
CA ALA A 477 -38.46 11.34 25.13
C ALA A 477 -39.13 11.79 23.84
N MET A 478 -38.92 11.03 22.76
CA MET A 478 -39.66 11.19 21.51
C MET A 478 -41.12 10.76 21.67
N GLU A 479 -42.00 11.50 21.02
CA GLU A 479 -43.39 11.10 20.83
C GLU A 479 -43.51 9.89 19.90
N LYS A 480 -44.65 9.21 19.97
CA LYS A 480 -44.93 8.01 19.18
C LYS A 480 -45.04 8.33 17.68
N VAL A 481 -44.15 7.76 16.87
CA VAL A 481 -44.17 7.89 15.41
C VAL A 481 -44.42 6.55 14.72
N LYS A 482 -44.94 6.62 13.49
CA LYS A 482 -45.07 5.49 12.56
C LYS A 482 -44.21 5.76 11.34
N LYS A 483 -43.44 4.75 10.92
CA LYS A 483 -42.56 4.82 9.74
C LYS A 483 -42.70 3.51 8.97
N VAL A 484 -42.81 3.60 7.65
CA VAL A 484 -42.61 2.43 6.78
C VAL A 484 -41.13 2.09 6.83
N ALA A 485 -40.80 0.86 7.18
CA ALA A 485 -39.43 0.40 7.28
C ALA A 485 -38.92 -0.03 5.89
N THR A 486 -37.83 0.58 5.43
CA THR A 486 -37.28 0.29 4.09
C THR A 486 -36.54 -1.05 4.13
N PRO A 487 -36.95 -2.06 3.35
CA PRO A 487 -36.28 -3.35 3.36
C PRO A 487 -35.02 -3.30 2.48
N GLU A 488 -33.87 -3.65 3.05
CA GLU A 488 -32.62 -3.80 2.30
C GLU A 488 -32.59 -5.19 1.65
N ILE A 489 -33.03 -5.26 0.40
CA ILE A 489 -33.19 -6.52 -0.34
C ILE A 489 -32.17 -6.59 -1.46
N ASP A 490 -31.21 -7.48 -1.30
CA ASP A 490 -30.30 -7.86 -2.38
C ASP A 490 -31.00 -8.83 -3.35
N TYR A 491 -31.17 -8.39 -4.60
CA TYR A 491 -31.66 -9.21 -5.72
C TYR A 491 -30.53 -9.64 -6.65
N SER A 492 -29.29 -9.22 -6.41
CA SER A 492 -28.17 -9.60 -7.26
C SER A 492 -27.72 -11.03 -6.95
N GLU A 493 -27.48 -11.79 -8.00
CA GLU A 493 -26.96 -13.16 -7.90
C GLU A 493 -25.52 -13.14 -7.35
N PRO A 494 -25.02 -14.22 -6.72
CA PRO A 494 -23.60 -14.32 -6.38
C PRO A 494 -22.72 -14.35 -7.64
N GLU A 495 -21.67 -13.55 -7.65
CA GLU A 495 -20.66 -13.52 -8.71
C GLU A 495 -19.26 -13.80 -8.14
N VAL A 496 -18.41 -14.52 -8.89
CA VAL A 496 -16.99 -14.68 -8.54
C VAL A 496 -16.24 -13.44 -9.03
N ILE A 497 -15.74 -12.63 -8.10
CA ILE A 497 -15.07 -11.34 -8.37
C ILE A 497 -13.55 -11.48 -8.48
N ASP A 498 -12.95 -12.49 -7.84
CA ASP A 498 -11.50 -12.72 -7.83
C ASP A 498 -11.21 -14.23 -7.70
N LYS A 499 -10.01 -14.65 -8.13
CA LYS A 499 -9.56 -16.05 -8.08
C LYS A 499 -8.05 -16.16 -7.92
N LYS A 500 -7.61 -17.14 -7.12
CA LYS A 500 -6.18 -17.45 -6.91
C LYS A 500 -5.97 -18.94 -7.10
N VAL A 501 -5.00 -19.33 -7.91
CA VAL A 501 -4.64 -20.74 -8.15
C VAL A 501 -3.25 -20.99 -7.56
N VAL A 502 -3.08 -22.06 -6.81
CA VAL A 502 -1.81 -22.46 -6.20
C VAL A 502 -1.54 -23.93 -6.55
N THR A 503 -0.54 -24.20 -7.37
CA THR A 503 -0.16 -25.57 -7.74
C THR A 503 0.91 -26.13 -6.81
N THR A 504 0.78 -27.39 -6.41
CA THR A 504 1.77 -28.10 -5.56
C THR A 504 2.03 -29.51 -6.10
N PRO A 505 3.26 -30.05 -6.00
CA PRO A 505 3.58 -31.36 -6.56
C PRO A 505 2.67 -32.48 -6.06
N ALA A 506 2.33 -33.41 -6.95
CA ALA A 506 1.72 -34.66 -6.54
C ALA A 506 2.81 -35.60 -6.00
N TYR A 507 2.45 -36.42 -5.02
CA TYR A 507 3.32 -37.46 -4.48
C TYR A 507 2.65 -38.82 -4.66
N LYS A 508 3.47 -39.85 -4.93
CA LYS A 508 3.09 -41.26 -5.02
C LYS A 508 3.92 -42.08 -4.02
N THR A 509 3.40 -43.23 -3.64
CA THR A 509 4.15 -44.21 -2.84
C THR A 509 5.01 -45.05 -3.78
N ASP A 510 6.31 -45.17 -3.50
CA ASP A 510 7.20 -46.09 -4.21
C ASP A 510 7.00 -47.55 -3.76
N GLU A 511 7.71 -48.47 -4.42
CA GLU A 511 7.68 -49.90 -4.12
C GLU A 511 8.17 -50.28 -2.70
N ASN A 512 8.80 -49.34 -1.99
CA ASN A 512 9.31 -49.49 -0.63
C ASN A 512 8.44 -48.77 0.42
N GLY A 513 7.30 -48.18 0.03
CA GLY A 513 6.40 -47.46 0.93
C GLY A 513 6.77 -45.99 1.16
N LYS A 514 7.78 -45.44 0.47
CA LYS A 514 8.24 -44.05 0.64
C LYS A 514 7.43 -43.10 -0.25
N SER A 515 7.11 -41.91 0.28
CA SER A 515 6.53 -40.83 -0.52
C SER A 515 7.61 -40.23 -1.46
N VAL A 516 7.35 -40.27 -2.77
CA VAL A 516 8.22 -39.71 -3.82
C VAL A 516 7.39 -38.83 -4.76
N GLU A 517 8.00 -37.82 -5.35
CA GLU A 517 7.30 -36.90 -6.25
C GLU A 517 6.81 -37.65 -7.51
N ASP A 518 5.57 -37.42 -7.95
CA ASP A 518 5.05 -37.97 -9.20
C ASP A 518 5.33 -36.97 -10.32
N GLU A 519 6.55 -37.01 -10.88
CA GLU A 519 7.13 -36.03 -11.82
C GLU A 519 6.26 -35.61 -13.04
N GLY A 520 5.19 -36.35 -13.35
CA GLY A 520 4.21 -36.00 -14.39
C GLY A 520 2.91 -35.37 -13.88
N LYS A 521 2.75 -35.17 -12.57
CA LYS A 521 1.50 -34.72 -11.94
C LYS A 521 1.67 -33.67 -10.85
N SER A 522 0.60 -32.93 -10.65
CA SER A 522 0.45 -31.88 -9.65
C SER A 522 -0.93 -31.94 -8.99
N LYS A 523 -1.10 -31.09 -7.99
CA LYS A 523 -2.36 -30.70 -7.35
C LYS A 523 -2.55 -29.20 -7.53
N ALA A 524 -3.78 -28.72 -7.50
CA ALA A 524 -4.10 -27.30 -7.46
C ALA A 524 -5.06 -27.01 -6.30
N THR A 525 -4.79 -25.95 -5.55
CA THR A 525 -5.74 -25.33 -4.62
C THR A 525 -6.21 -24.03 -5.25
N ILE A 526 -7.50 -23.94 -5.53
CA ILE A 526 -8.14 -22.81 -6.20
C ILE A 526 -9.01 -22.09 -5.16
N TYR A 527 -8.75 -20.81 -4.95
CA TYR A 527 -9.54 -19.93 -4.09
C TYR A 527 -10.47 -19.12 -5.00
N LEU A 528 -11.78 -19.21 -4.75
CA LEU A 528 -12.82 -18.49 -5.47
C LEU A 528 -13.44 -17.47 -4.53
N TYR A 529 -13.30 -16.18 -4.85
CA TYR A 529 -13.79 -15.08 -4.03
C TYR A 529 -15.11 -14.58 -4.61
N PHE A 530 -16.18 -14.71 -3.84
CA PHE A 530 -17.52 -14.27 -4.22
C PHE A 530 -17.81 -12.85 -3.71
N ASP A 531 -18.64 -12.12 -4.45
CA ASP A 531 -19.11 -10.78 -4.07
C ASP A 531 -19.98 -10.76 -2.80
N LYS A 532 -20.48 -11.93 -2.39
CA LYS A 532 -21.28 -12.16 -1.18
C LYS A 532 -21.04 -13.55 -0.60
N ASP A 533 -21.57 -13.79 0.59
CA ASP A 533 -21.45 -15.08 1.27
C ASP A 533 -22.39 -16.11 0.63
N VAL A 534 -21.84 -17.26 0.22
CA VAL A 534 -22.56 -18.28 -0.57
C VAL A 534 -22.99 -19.51 0.25
N LYS A 535 -23.87 -20.31 -0.33
CA LYS A 535 -24.39 -21.61 0.13
C LYS A 535 -24.57 -22.56 -1.04
N GLY A 536 -24.56 -23.86 -0.75
CA GLY A 536 -24.71 -24.93 -1.73
C GLY A 536 -25.15 -26.25 -1.11
N SER A 537 -25.09 -27.33 -1.88
CA SER A 537 -25.09 -28.71 -1.40
C SER A 537 -23.84 -28.98 -0.58
N PHE A 538 -24.03 -29.31 0.70
CA PHE A 538 -22.94 -29.73 1.58
C PHE A 538 -22.66 -31.22 1.44
N LEU A 539 -21.41 -31.62 1.68
CA LEU A 539 -20.97 -33.01 1.66
C LEU A 539 -21.72 -33.83 2.72
N LYS A 540 -22.22 -35.00 2.34
CA LYS A 540 -22.89 -35.91 3.27
C LYS A 540 -21.88 -36.80 4.01
N GLN A 541 -21.77 -36.61 5.31
CA GLN A 541 -20.87 -37.37 6.19
C GLN A 541 -21.37 -38.80 6.42
N ALA A 542 -20.45 -39.71 6.80
CA ALA A 542 -20.76 -41.12 7.09
C ALA A 542 -21.77 -41.33 8.23
N ASN A 543 -21.96 -40.34 9.10
CA ASN A 543 -22.99 -40.33 10.15
C ASN A 543 -24.41 -39.99 9.63
N GLY A 544 -24.58 -39.74 8.33
CA GLY A 544 -25.83 -39.39 7.67
C GLY A 544 -26.20 -37.90 7.73
N LYS A 545 -25.48 -37.08 8.49
CA LYS A 545 -25.62 -35.61 8.52
C LYS A 545 -24.85 -34.96 7.37
N TYR A 546 -25.22 -33.73 7.05
CA TYR A 546 -24.48 -32.88 6.13
C TYR A 546 -23.38 -32.11 6.88
N SER A 547 -22.27 -31.83 6.20
CA SER A 547 -21.24 -30.91 6.68
C SER A 547 -21.79 -29.48 6.79
N GLU A 548 -21.18 -28.65 7.64
CA GLU A 548 -21.55 -27.24 7.79
C GLU A 548 -20.64 -26.31 6.96
N ASN A 549 -19.45 -26.79 6.57
CA ASN A 549 -18.40 -26.00 5.94
C ASN A 549 -17.80 -26.62 4.65
N GLU A 550 -18.14 -27.87 4.32
CA GLU A 550 -17.59 -28.62 3.17
C GLU A 550 -18.69 -28.99 2.18
N PHE A 551 -18.49 -28.65 0.92
CA PHE A 551 -19.43 -28.82 -0.18
C PHE A 551 -19.30 -30.20 -0.82
N GLU A 552 -20.41 -30.68 -1.40
CA GLU A 552 -20.38 -31.81 -2.32
C GLU A 552 -19.73 -31.36 -3.64
N PRO A 553 -18.52 -31.83 -4.00
CA PRO A 553 -17.80 -31.23 -5.13
C PRO A 553 -18.50 -31.44 -6.47
N ASP A 554 -19.07 -32.62 -6.71
CA ASP A 554 -19.72 -32.97 -7.97
C ASP A 554 -21.02 -32.18 -8.23
N ASP A 555 -21.67 -31.64 -7.19
CA ASP A 555 -22.86 -30.79 -7.31
C ASP A 555 -22.50 -29.36 -7.77
N HIS A 556 -21.28 -28.89 -7.48
CA HIS A 556 -20.87 -27.48 -7.65
C HIS A 556 -19.78 -27.25 -8.69
N PHE A 557 -19.01 -28.29 -9.02
CA PHE A 557 -17.81 -28.17 -9.81
C PHE A 557 -17.79 -29.19 -10.95
N THR A 558 -17.23 -28.79 -12.09
CA THR A 558 -16.91 -29.74 -13.15
C THR A 558 -15.61 -29.34 -13.81
N LEU A 559 -14.61 -30.22 -13.72
CA LEU A 559 -13.30 -30.02 -14.30
C LEU A 559 -13.29 -30.53 -15.74
N TYR A 560 -12.79 -29.73 -16.66
CA TYR A 560 -12.51 -30.08 -18.04
C TYR A 560 -11.02 -29.94 -18.34
N LYS A 561 -10.53 -30.72 -19.31
CA LYS A 561 -9.19 -30.58 -19.88
C LYS A 561 -9.26 -30.03 -21.30
N GLY A 562 -8.70 -28.85 -21.55
CA GLY A 562 -8.66 -28.19 -22.86
C GLY A 562 -9.90 -27.35 -23.18
N GLU A 563 -11.08 -27.97 -23.36
CA GLU A 563 -12.33 -27.24 -23.68
C GLU A 563 -13.55 -27.77 -22.89
N VAL A 564 -14.56 -26.91 -22.73
CA VAL A 564 -15.82 -27.22 -22.03
C VAL A 564 -16.70 -28.15 -22.88
N ALA A 565 -16.42 -29.46 -22.82
CA ALA A 565 -17.25 -30.51 -23.40
C ALA A 565 -17.18 -31.80 -22.57
N SER A 566 -18.28 -32.54 -22.47
CA SER A 566 -18.36 -33.77 -21.64
C SER A 566 -17.31 -34.84 -22.01
N ARG A 567 -16.79 -34.86 -23.25
CA ARG A 567 -15.70 -35.77 -23.67
C ARG A 567 -14.33 -35.46 -23.03
N PHE A 568 -14.19 -34.29 -22.42
CA PHE A 568 -12.99 -33.80 -21.74
C PHE A 568 -13.18 -33.62 -20.24
N GLU A 569 -14.28 -34.13 -19.69
CA GLU A 569 -14.63 -34.05 -18.27
C GLU A 569 -13.73 -34.97 -17.43
N GLU A 570 -12.96 -34.36 -16.53
CA GLU A 570 -11.98 -35.03 -15.66
C GLU A 570 -12.62 -35.34 -14.29
N LYS A 571 -13.46 -36.38 -14.28
CA LYS A 571 -14.29 -36.78 -13.12
C LYS A 571 -13.47 -37.21 -11.91
N GLY A 572 -13.96 -36.88 -10.71
CA GLY A 572 -13.36 -37.26 -9.43
C GLY A 572 -11.98 -36.62 -9.14
N LYS A 573 -11.59 -35.60 -9.92
CA LYS A 573 -10.35 -34.85 -9.70
C LYS A 573 -10.51 -33.72 -8.70
N VAL A 574 -11.71 -33.14 -8.57
CA VAL A 574 -12.03 -32.17 -7.53
C VAL A 574 -12.31 -32.96 -6.24
N VAL A 575 -11.32 -33.04 -5.35
CA VAL A 575 -11.36 -33.97 -4.20
C VAL A 575 -12.01 -33.37 -2.96
N SER A 576 -12.06 -32.04 -2.85
CA SER A 576 -12.79 -31.33 -1.79
C SER A 576 -13.04 -29.89 -2.21
N ALA A 577 -14.14 -29.32 -1.71
CA ALA A 577 -14.40 -27.90 -1.76
C ALA A 577 -14.98 -27.46 -0.42
N LYS A 578 -14.45 -26.39 0.18
CA LYS A 578 -14.88 -25.91 1.51
C LYS A 578 -14.75 -24.40 1.63
N TYR A 579 -15.40 -23.81 2.63
CA TYR A 579 -15.09 -22.42 2.99
C TYR A 579 -13.63 -22.26 3.44
N LEU A 580 -13.04 -21.09 3.18
CA LEU A 580 -11.68 -20.76 3.66
C LEU A 580 -11.62 -20.76 5.20
N SER A 581 -12.63 -20.20 5.86
CA SER A 581 -12.83 -20.23 7.31
C SER A 581 -14.32 -20.05 7.63
N GLU A 582 -14.70 -20.13 8.91
CA GLU A 582 -16.09 -19.86 9.33
C GLU A 582 -16.52 -18.40 9.07
N ASP A 583 -15.58 -17.46 9.03
CA ASP A 583 -15.83 -16.03 8.76
C ASP A 583 -15.79 -15.70 7.25
N ARG A 584 -15.02 -16.49 6.47
CA ARG A 584 -14.83 -16.32 5.02
C ARG A 584 -15.72 -17.26 4.21
N LYS A 585 -17.05 -17.16 4.42
CA LYS A 585 -18.09 -17.89 3.68
C LYS A 585 -18.34 -17.35 2.26
N ASP A 586 -17.62 -16.29 1.90
CA ASP A 586 -17.44 -15.73 0.56
C ASP A 586 -16.26 -16.34 -0.20
N VAL A 587 -15.39 -17.13 0.43
CA VAL A 587 -14.28 -17.79 -0.25
C VAL A 587 -14.47 -19.30 -0.23
N VAL A 588 -14.58 -19.90 -1.42
CA VAL A 588 -14.59 -21.36 -1.58
C VAL A 588 -13.20 -21.80 -2.03
N VAL A 589 -12.57 -22.66 -1.21
CA VAL A 589 -11.27 -23.28 -1.46
C VAL A 589 -11.52 -24.67 -2.03
N VAL A 590 -11.14 -24.85 -3.29
CA VAL A 590 -11.35 -26.06 -4.10
C VAL A 590 -10.00 -26.75 -4.28
N ASN A 591 -9.87 -27.99 -3.83
CA ASN A 591 -8.68 -28.80 -4.04
C ASN A 591 -8.89 -29.77 -5.19
N VAL A 592 -7.96 -29.76 -6.13
CA VAL A 592 -7.97 -30.58 -7.35
C VAL A 592 -6.70 -31.41 -7.40
N GLU A 593 -6.80 -32.72 -7.59
CA GLU A 593 -5.65 -33.63 -7.55
C GLU A 593 -5.47 -34.44 -8.82
N GLY A 594 -4.26 -34.96 -9.01
CA GLY A 594 -3.95 -35.85 -10.13
C GLY A 594 -4.05 -35.16 -11.49
N LEU A 595 -3.76 -33.86 -11.51
CA LEU A 595 -3.61 -33.04 -12.70
C LEU A 595 -2.28 -33.37 -13.36
N TYR A 596 -2.25 -33.53 -14.68
CA TYR A 596 -0.99 -33.66 -15.41
C TYR A 596 -0.28 -32.31 -15.51
N ILE A 597 1.04 -32.33 -15.35
CA ILE A 597 1.90 -31.18 -15.62
C ILE A 597 1.90 -30.92 -17.13
N ASN A 598 1.79 -29.65 -17.51
CA ASN A 598 1.54 -29.26 -18.87
C ASN A 598 2.75 -29.50 -19.78
N ASN A 599 2.49 -29.94 -21.00
CA ASN A 599 3.52 -30.23 -21.99
C ASN A 599 3.75 -29.01 -22.90
N ARG A 600 4.73 -29.12 -23.82
CA ARG A 600 5.07 -28.04 -24.76
C ARG A 600 3.92 -27.66 -25.73
N PHE A 601 2.93 -28.54 -25.88
CA PHE A 601 1.76 -28.35 -26.76
C PHE A 601 0.50 -27.91 -26.02
N LYS A 602 0.59 -27.74 -24.70
CA LYS A 602 -0.51 -27.27 -23.86
C LYS A 602 -1.68 -28.25 -23.69
N ASP A 603 -1.46 -29.54 -23.94
CA ASP A 603 -2.51 -30.58 -23.94
C ASP A 603 -3.21 -30.79 -22.57
N TYR A 604 -2.71 -30.15 -21.50
CA TYR A 604 -3.19 -30.25 -20.13
C TYR A 604 -3.52 -28.88 -19.52
N ASP A 605 -4.05 -27.94 -20.30
CA ASP A 605 -4.83 -26.81 -19.74
C ASP A 605 -6.14 -27.33 -19.12
N TYR A 606 -6.60 -26.69 -18.04
CA TYR A 606 -7.82 -27.09 -17.32
C TYR A 606 -8.81 -25.93 -17.22
N ILE A 607 -10.10 -26.28 -17.24
CA ILE A 607 -11.21 -25.35 -17.02
C ILE A 607 -12.08 -25.92 -15.91
N LEU A 608 -12.22 -25.19 -14.80
CA LEU A 608 -13.16 -25.52 -13.74
C LEU A 608 -14.46 -24.72 -13.94
N GLU A 609 -15.54 -25.41 -14.32
CA GLU A 609 -16.90 -24.86 -14.23
C GLU A 609 -17.32 -24.80 -12.75
N VAL A 610 -17.77 -23.62 -12.31
CA VAL A 610 -18.31 -23.33 -10.99
C VAL A 610 -19.79 -23.00 -11.15
N LYS A 611 -20.66 -23.67 -10.40
CA LYS A 611 -22.11 -23.56 -10.56
C LYS A 611 -22.90 -23.84 -9.28
N ASP A 612 -24.20 -23.55 -9.37
CA ASP A 612 -25.24 -24.00 -8.45
C ASP A 612 -25.11 -23.51 -6.99
N PHE A 613 -24.17 -22.61 -6.69
CA PHE A 613 -24.19 -21.83 -5.46
C PHE A 613 -25.36 -20.84 -5.45
N THR A 614 -25.80 -20.50 -4.24
CA THR A 614 -26.82 -19.51 -3.93
C THR A 614 -26.27 -18.52 -2.90
N ASP A 615 -26.81 -17.31 -2.83
CA ASP A 615 -26.52 -16.42 -1.70
C ASP A 615 -27.11 -16.96 -0.39
N ARG A 616 -26.72 -16.33 0.72
CA ARG A 616 -27.27 -16.62 2.05
C ARG A 616 -28.53 -15.83 2.42
N SER A 617 -29.08 -15.01 1.52
CA SER A 617 -30.31 -14.26 1.76
C SER A 617 -31.54 -15.18 1.87
N SER A 618 -32.67 -14.62 2.30
CA SER A 618 -33.96 -15.33 2.26
C SER A 618 -34.46 -15.58 0.83
N LEU A 619 -33.97 -14.86 -0.17
CA LEU A 619 -34.27 -15.08 -1.60
C LEU A 619 -33.45 -16.23 -2.20
N ARG A 620 -32.24 -16.49 -1.69
CA ARG A 620 -31.29 -17.49 -2.21
C ARG A 620 -31.06 -17.32 -3.71
N ASN A 621 -30.70 -16.11 -4.13
CA ASN A 621 -30.41 -15.85 -5.54
C ASN A 621 -29.29 -16.78 -6.01
N LYS A 622 -29.45 -17.41 -7.16
CA LYS A 622 -28.59 -18.49 -7.65
C LYS A 622 -27.58 -17.93 -8.63
N MET A 623 -26.30 -18.31 -8.53
CA MET A 623 -25.26 -17.79 -9.43
C MET A 623 -25.45 -18.24 -10.90
N TYR A 624 -25.02 -17.39 -11.84
CA TYR A 624 -24.63 -17.85 -13.18
C TYR A 624 -23.40 -18.76 -13.11
N ARG A 625 -23.23 -19.60 -14.14
CA ARG A 625 -22.02 -20.42 -14.26
C ARG A 625 -20.80 -19.53 -14.50
N TYR A 626 -19.73 -19.82 -13.76
CA TYR A 626 -18.44 -19.17 -13.89
C TYR A 626 -17.39 -20.19 -14.33
N TYR A 627 -16.42 -19.78 -15.15
CA TYR A 627 -15.38 -20.65 -15.67
C TYR A 627 -14.01 -20.15 -15.22
N VAL A 628 -13.22 -21.05 -14.64
CA VAL A 628 -11.85 -20.80 -14.19
C VAL A 628 -10.90 -21.58 -15.06
N ASP A 629 -10.34 -20.91 -16.06
CA ASP A 629 -9.21 -21.41 -16.82
C ASP A 629 -7.94 -21.33 -15.96
N PHE A 630 -7.16 -22.41 -15.93
CA PHE A 630 -5.87 -22.49 -15.26
C PHE A 630 -5.01 -23.59 -15.88
N SER A 631 -3.72 -23.63 -15.57
CA SER A 631 -2.87 -24.74 -15.97
C SER A 631 -1.94 -25.17 -14.85
N VAL A 632 -1.02 -26.08 -15.17
CA VAL A 632 -0.14 -26.73 -14.20
C VAL A 632 1.27 -26.81 -14.76
N SER A 633 2.19 -26.02 -14.21
CA SER A 633 3.61 -26.04 -14.55
C SER A 633 4.41 -27.00 -13.63
N ALA A 634 5.65 -27.30 -14.01
CA ALA A 634 6.56 -28.10 -13.18
C ALA A 634 7.14 -27.22 -12.06
N LYS A 635 7.36 -27.80 -10.89
CA LYS A 635 7.97 -27.11 -9.76
C LYS A 635 9.35 -26.54 -10.15
N GLY A 636 9.52 -25.23 -10.06
CA GLY A 636 10.80 -24.57 -10.32
C GLY A 636 11.19 -24.44 -11.80
N SER A 637 10.24 -24.47 -12.74
CA SER A 637 10.49 -23.78 -14.02
C SER A 637 10.42 -22.28 -13.75
N ASP A 638 11.56 -21.60 -13.66
CA ASP A 638 11.59 -20.16 -13.50
C ASP A 638 10.86 -19.48 -14.67
N PHE A 639 9.90 -18.60 -14.37
CA PHE A 639 9.26 -17.78 -15.39
C PHE A 639 10.20 -16.61 -15.72
N VAL A 640 11.00 -16.76 -16.77
CA VAL A 640 12.03 -15.81 -17.21
C VAL A 640 11.89 -15.51 -18.69
N ILE A 641 12.53 -14.43 -19.16
CA ILE A 641 12.77 -14.23 -20.59
C ILE A 641 13.98 -15.07 -20.98
N VAL A 642 13.84 -15.90 -22.01
CA VAL A 642 14.93 -16.73 -22.53
C VAL A 642 15.61 -16.05 -23.72
N GLU A 643 16.94 -16.08 -23.74
CA GLU A 643 17.72 -15.58 -24.88
C GLU A 643 17.59 -16.50 -26.11
N PRO A 644 17.67 -15.94 -27.34
CA PRO A 644 17.86 -14.52 -27.65
C PRO A 644 16.54 -13.73 -27.67
N VAL A 645 16.54 -12.54 -27.08
CA VAL A 645 15.60 -11.48 -27.46
C VAL A 645 15.89 -11.11 -28.92
N LYS A 646 14.89 -11.17 -29.79
CA LYS A 646 15.06 -10.87 -31.21
C LYS A 646 14.59 -9.46 -31.47
N VAL A 647 15.45 -8.64 -32.07
CA VAL A 647 15.13 -7.30 -32.55
C VAL A 647 15.26 -7.29 -34.07
N TYR A 648 14.23 -6.79 -34.77
CA TYR A 648 14.15 -6.73 -36.22
C TYR A 648 13.63 -5.36 -36.67
N GLU A 649 14.27 -4.76 -37.68
CA GLU A 649 13.89 -3.47 -38.25
C GLU A 649 13.32 -3.69 -39.67
N ASP A 650 12.07 -3.29 -39.91
CA ASP A 650 11.50 -3.21 -41.26
C ASP A 650 12.00 -1.93 -41.93
N ILE A 651 12.92 -2.08 -42.88
CA ILE A 651 13.54 -0.98 -43.62
C ILE A 651 12.87 -0.82 -44.97
N ARG A 652 12.22 0.32 -45.20
CA ARG A 652 11.59 0.66 -46.49
C ARG A 652 12.19 1.94 -47.04
N ARG A 653 12.72 1.87 -48.27
CA ARG A 653 13.39 2.99 -48.97
C ARG A 653 14.61 3.59 -48.24
N GLY A 654 15.15 2.90 -47.25
CA GLY A 654 16.32 3.34 -46.46
C GLY A 654 15.97 3.96 -45.10
N GLU A 655 14.68 4.00 -44.73
CA GLU A 655 14.18 4.45 -43.43
C GLU A 655 13.56 3.25 -42.69
N VAL A 656 13.74 3.17 -41.37
CA VAL A 656 13.06 2.17 -40.53
C VAL A 656 11.62 2.59 -40.33
N VAL A 657 10.67 1.77 -40.79
CA VAL A 657 9.23 2.04 -40.63
C VAL A 657 8.63 1.35 -39.40
N ALA A 658 9.28 0.30 -38.90
CA ALA A 658 8.94 -0.34 -37.63
C ALA A 658 10.13 -1.14 -37.07
N THR A 659 10.26 -1.15 -35.75
CA THR A 659 11.08 -2.11 -35.01
C THR A 659 10.19 -3.13 -34.30
N GLU A 660 10.42 -4.42 -34.55
CA GLU A 660 9.77 -5.53 -33.86
C GLU A 660 10.73 -6.18 -32.86
N ILE A 661 10.30 -6.33 -31.61
CA ILE A 661 11.02 -7.04 -30.57
C ILE A 661 10.22 -8.26 -30.14
N THR A 662 10.76 -9.46 -30.40
CA THR A 662 10.18 -10.72 -29.93
C THR A 662 10.86 -11.15 -28.63
N LEU A 663 10.08 -11.15 -27.55
CA LEU A 663 10.42 -11.84 -26.31
C LEU A 663 9.97 -13.28 -26.40
N THR A 664 10.82 -14.19 -25.93
CA THR A 664 10.42 -15.58 -25.67
C THR A 664 10.54 -15.81 -24.18
N PHE A 665 9.53 -16.40 -23.57
CA PHE A 665 9.53 -16.80 -22.16
C PHE A 665 9.76 -18.32 -22.07
N THR A 666 10.17 -18.78 -20.88
CA THR A 666 10.53 -20.18 -20.61
C THR A 666 9.50 -21.17 -21.16
N GLU A 667 9.96 -22.19 -21.90
CA GLU A 667 9.04 -23.17 -22.48
C GLU A 667 8.20 -23.87 -21.40
N ARG A 668 6.87 -23.96 -21.66
CA ARG A 668 5.76 -24.44 -20.79
C ARG A 668 5.00 -23.36 -20.01
N MET A 669 5.53 -22.15 -19.89
CA MET A 669 4.82 -21.02 -19.29
C MET A 669 4.26 -20.12 -20.37
N TYR A 670 2.98 -19.75 -20.26
CA TYR A 670 2.34 -18.78 -21.15
C TYR A 670 2.20 -17.52 -20.35
N VAL A 671 2.44 -16.38 -20.97
CA VAL A 671 2.27 -15.11 -20.27
C VAL A 671 0.78 -14.90 -20.00
N ASP A 672 0.44 -14.35 -18.83
CA ASP A 672 -0.89 -13.77 -18.61
C ASP A 672 -1.12 -12.73 -19.69
N ARG A 673 -2.08 -12.96 -20.58
CA ARG A 673 -2.26 -12.15 -21.79
C ARG A 673 -2.63 -10.70 -21.48
N GLU A 674 -3.40 -10.45 -20.42
CA GLU A 674 -3.81 -9.09 -20.05
C GLU A 674 -2.61 -8.31 -19.51
N LEU A 675 -1.75 -8.96 -18.73
CA LEU A 675 -0.49 -8.36 -18.25
C LEU A 675 0.58 -8.27 -19.35
N ALA A 676 0.61 -9.20 -20.31
CA ALA A 676 1.55 -9.25 -21.42
C ALA A 676 1.23 -8.27 -22.55
N GLU A 677 -0.04 -8.02 -22.82
CA GLU A 677 -0.46 -7.07 -23.86
C GLU A 677 -0.62 -5.66 -23.31
N ASN A 678 -0.48 -5.46 -21.99
CA ASN A 678 -0.39 -4.14 -21.38
C ASN A 678 0.95 -3.47 -21.74
N PRO A 679 0.96 -2.41 -22.57
CA PRO A 679 2.18 -1.77 -23.04
C PRO A 679 2.98 -1.07 -21.94
N THR A 680 2.40 -0.80 -20.76
CA THR A 680 3.10 -0.13 -19.65
C THR A 680 4.11 -1.03 -18.93
N ASN A 681 4.13 -2.34 -19.22
CA ASN A 681 5.06 -3.29 -18.61
C ASN A 681 6.42 -3.38 -19.32
N TYR A 682 6.68 -2.48 -20.27
CA TYR A 682 7.75 -2.59 -21.26
C TYR A 682 8.45 -1.25 -21.47
N ILE A 683 9.58 -1.04 -20.78
CA ILE A 683 10.22 0.26 -20.61
C ILE A 683 11.49 0.38 -21.44
N PHE A 684 11.49 1.27 -22.43
CA PHE A 684 12.60 1.58 -23.31
C PHE A 684 13.36 2.82 -22.84
N THR A 685 14.64 2.65 -22.53
CA THR A 685 15.58 3.74 -22.22
C THR A 685 16.22 4.23 -23.51
N ARG A 686 16.06 5.52 -23.86
CA ARG A 686 16.67 6.08 -25.08
C ARG A 686 18.17 6.34 -24.99
N SER A 687 18.88 6.05 -26.09
CA SER A 687 20.30 6.34 -26.30
C SER A 687 20.64 7.82 -26.19
N ALA A 688 19.78 8.69 -26.72
CA ALA A 688 20.07 10.13 -26.81
C ALA A 688 20.09 10.87 -25.47
N ASN A 689 19.38 10.38 -24.45
CA ASN A 689 19.18 11.11 -23.19
C ASN A 689 18.91 10.23 -21.95
N GLY A 690 18.95 8.91 -22.04
CA GLY A 690 18.65 8.00 -20.93
C GLY A 690 17.20 8.04 -20.45
N LYS A 691 16.29 8.72 -21.17
CA LYS A 691 14.89 8.83 -20.76
C LYS A 691 14.14 7.54 -21.08
N GLN A 692 13.37 7.08 -20.10
CA GLN A 692 12.49 5.92 -20.20
C GLN A 692 11.12 6.30 -20.81
N TYR A 693 10.61 5.40 -21.66
CA TYR A 693 9.31 5.44 -22.31
C TYR A 693 8.70 4.03 -22.25
N ASP A 694 7.41 3.88 -21.99
CA ASP A 694 6.77 2.58 -22.21
C ASP A 694 6.39 2.37 -23.70
N VAL A 695 5.92 1.17 -24.07
CA VAL A 695 5.57 0.88 -25.48
C VAL A 695 4.48 1.81 -26.02
N LYS A 696 3.56 2.25 -25.16
CA LYS A 696 2.44 3.13 -25.53
C LYS A 696 2.90 4.58 -25.66
N ASP A 697 3.82 5.04 -24.81
CA ASP A 697 4.52 6.32 -24.96
C ASP A 697 5.27 6.40 -26.31
N LEU A 698 5.71 5.26 -26.87
CA LEU A 698 6.35 5.15 -28.18
C LEU A 698 5.36 4.95 -29.36
N GLY A 699 4.05 4.98 -29.12
CA GLY A 699 3.03 4.70 -30.15
C GLY A 699 3.01 3.25 -30.63
N GLY A 700 3.72 2.35 -29.92
CA GLY A 700 3.80 0.94 -30.24
C GLY A 700 2.63 0.13 -29.69
N LYS A 701 2.60 -1.13 -30.09
CA LYS A 701 1.64 -2.15 -29.64
C LYS A 701 2.38 -3.37 -29.11
N VAL A 702 1.70 -4.13 -28.25
CA VAL A 702 2.20 -5.41 -27.74
C VAL A 702 1.17 -6.50 -28.04
N GLU A 703 1.61 -7.57 -28.69
CA GLU A 703 0.76 -8.67 -29.12
C GLU A 703 1.34 -10.00 -28.64
N SER A 704 0.57 -10.73 -27.83
CA SER A 704 0.89 -12.10 -27.44
C SER A 704 0.68 -13.01 -28.64
N GLN A 705 1.70 -13.77 -29.01
CA GLN A 705 1.65 -14.68 -30.15
C GLN A 705 0.80 -15.91 -29.84
N SER A 706 0.32 -16.61 -30.87
CA SER A 706 -0.58 -17.77 -30.71
C SER A 706 0.05 -18.99 -30.03
N ASN A 707 1.39 -19.04 -29.96
CA ASN A 707 2.12 -20.00 -29.13
C ASN A 707 2.12 -19.64 -27.63
N GLY A 708 1.75 -18.41 -27.27
CA GLY A 708 1.49 -17.89 -25.94
C GLY A 708 2.68 -17.80 -24.98
N ASN A 709 3.85 -18.32 -25.35
CA ASN A 709 5.12 -18.08 -24.68
C ASN A 709 5.98 -17.03 -25.40
N GLN A 710 5.45 -16.36 -26.42
CA GLN A 710 6.12 -15.23 -27.08
C GLN A 710 5.23 -13.99 -27.07
N VAL A 711 5.88 -12.84 -26.86
CA VAL A 711 5.28 -11.52 -26.94
C VAL A 711 6.05 -10.73 -27.99
N VAL A 712 5.35 -10.13 -28.93
CA VAL A 712 5.92 -9.25 -29.95
C VAL A 712 5.52 -7.82 -29.63
N ILE A 713 6.53 -6.98 -29.48
CA ILE A 713 6.40 -5.54 -29.34
C ILE A 713 6.67 -4.94 -30.72
N THR A 714 5.75 -4.16 -31.26
CA THR A 714 5.95 -3.42 -32.53
C THR A 714 5.99 -1.93 -32.23
N LEU A 715 7.12 -1.29 -32.52
CA LEU A 715 7.36 0.14 -32.38
C LEU A 715 7.37 0.80 -33.77
N PRO A 716 6.42 1.68 -34.12
CA PRO A 716 6.40 2.33 -35.44
C PRO A 716 7.45 3.45 -35.52
N GLU A 717 8.16 3.55 -36.64
CA GLU A 717 9.10 4.66 -36.93
C GLU A 717 10.23 4.87 -35.89
N TRP A 718 10.66 3.79 -35.21
CA TRP A 718 11.80 3.78 -34.28
C TRP A 718 12.92 2.86 -34.77
N GLU A 719 14.18 3.24 -34.57
CA GLU A 719 15.33 2.34 -34.75
C GLU A 719 15.72 1.65 -33.44
N ALA A 720 16.32 0.46 -33.51
CA ALA A 720 16.96 -0.16 -32.35
C ALA A 720 18.16 0.67 -31.84
N SER A 721 18.73 1.52 -32.69
CA SER A 721 19.80 2.46 -32.35
C SER A 721 19.35 3.59 -31.40
N ASP A 722 18.06 3.93 -31.41
CA ASP A 722 17.46 4.98 -30.57
C ASP A 722 17.43 4.62 -29.07
N PHE A 723 17.66 3.35 -28.72
CA PHE A 723 17.53 2.82 -27.36
C PHE A 723 18.83 2.19 -26.85
N THR A 724 19.16 2.47 -25.58
CA THR A 724 20.25 1.80 -24.86
C THR A 724 19.78 0.52 -24.19
N GLN A 725 18.60 0.56 -23.56
CA GLN A 725 18.06 -0.56 -22.80
C GLN A 725 16.54 -0.70 -22.97
N PHE A 726 16.05 -1.91 -22.71
CA PHE A 726 14.65 -2.29 -22.69
C PHE A 726 14.38 -3.17 -21.47
N GLU A 727 13.65 -2.68 -20.47
CA GLU A 727 13.23 -3.44 -19.29
C GLU A 727 11.81 -3.99 -19.44
N VAL A 728 11.64 -5.26 -19.06
CA VAL A 728 10.34 -5.87 -18.81
C VAL A 728 10.05 -5.83 -17.31
N LEU A 729 8.94 -5.22 -16.90
CA LEU A 729 8.59 -5.08 -15.50
C LEU A 729 8.18 -6.42 -14.86
N ASN A 730 8.53 -6.62 -13.60
CA ASN A 730 8.18 -7.81 -12.81
C ASN A 730 6.70 -7.91 -12.40
N ASN A 731 5.85 -7.02 -12.94
CA ASN A 731 4.39 -7.10 -12.86
C ASN A 731 3.83 -8.18 -13.79
N ILE A 732 4.57 -8.54 -14.85
CA ILE A 732 4.18 -9.63 -15.73
C ILE A 732 4.21 -10.94 -14.95
N LYS A 733 3.15 -11.73 -15.11
CA LYS A 733 3.02 -13.08 -14.58
C LYS A 733 2.84 -14.07 -15.72
N ASP A 734 3.08 -15.34 -15.45
CA ASP A 734 2.49 -16.39 -16.26
C ASP A 734 0.99 -16.55 -15.94
N LYS A 735 0.28 -17.29 -16.80
CA LYS A 735 -1.11 -17.73 -16.63
C LYS A 735 -1.41 -18.48 -15.32
N ASP A 736 -0.37 -18.93 -14.60
CA ASP A 736 -0.47 -19.69 -13.36
C ASP A 736 -0.17 -18.80 -12.12
N GLY A 737 0.05 -17.49 -12.33
CA GLY A 737 0.24 -16.47 -11.30
C GLY A 737 1.70 -16.24 -10.86
N VAL A 738 2.66 -16.95 -11.44
CA VAL A 738 4.09 -16.84 -11.13
C VAL A 738 4.64 -15.54 -11.71
N ARG A 739 5.22 -14.68 -10.87
CA ARG A 739 5.84 -13.41 -11.32
C ARG A 739 7.11 -13.64 -12.13
N LEU A 740 7.39 -12.75 -13.08
CA LEU A 740 8.61 -12.75 -13.88
C LEU A 740 9.85 -12.63 -12.98
N SER A 741 10.70 -13.64 -12.99
CA SER A 741 11.97 -13.73 -12.28
C SER A 741 13.16 -13.64 -13.25
N GLY A 742 14.37 -13.54 -12.70
CA GLY A 742 15.61 -13.55 -13.50
C GLY A 742 15.88 -12.26 -14.30
N PRO A 743 16.76 -12.35 -15.33
CA PRO A 743 17.11 -11.23 -16.19
C PRO A 743 15.90 -10.65 -16.95
N ARG A 744 15.83 -9.32 -17.00
CA ARG A 744 14.68 -8.59 -17.59
C ARG A 744 15.01 -7.28 -18.29
N VAL A 745 16.28 -6.87 -18.31
CA VAL A 745 16.76 -5.66 -19.01
C VAL A 745 17.59 -6.06 -20.21
N TYR A 746 17.05 -5.97 -21.42
CA TYR A 746 17.83 -6.14 -22.65
C TYR A 746 18.64 -4.89 -22.93
N ASP A 747 19.95 -5.02 -23.14
CA ASP A 747 20.84 -3.94 -23.53
C ASP A 747 21.11 -4.03 -25.05
N PHE A 748 20.75 -2.98 -25.80
CA PHE A 748 20.79 -3.00 -27.27
C PHE A 748 22.22 -2.95 -27.84
N ALA A 749 23.17 -2.39 -27.08
CA ALA A 749 24.56 -2.27 -27.50
C ALA A 749 25.30 -3.61 -27.40
N THR A 750 25.08 -4.34 -26.29
CA THR A 750 25.66 -5.67 -26.04
C THR A 750 24.82 -6.80 -26.64
N LYS A 751 23.53 -6.56 -26.88
CA LYS A 751 22.50 -7.53 -27.30
C LYS A 751 22.30 -8.67 -26.29
N GLN A 752 22.47 -8.37 -25.00
CA GLN A 752 22.33 -9.31 -23.89
C GLN A 752 21.19 -8.93 -22.96
N LEU A 753 20.62 -9.94 -22.31
CA LEU A 753 19.61 -9.79 -21.26
C LEU A 753 20.27 -9.76 -19.87
N LEU A 754 20.02 -8.68 -19.12
CA LEU A 754 20.65 -8.34 -17.85
C LEU A 754 19.65 -8.40 -16.68
N GLY A 755 20.16 -8.67 -15.48
CA GLY A 755 19.39 -8.57 -14.22
C GLY A 755 19.21 -7.13 -13.75
N VAL A 756 18.18 -6.87 -12.96
CA VAL A 756 18.00 -5.57 -12.28
C VAL A 756 18.65 -5.61 -10.91
N ASN A 757 19.65 -4.76 -10.72
CA ASN A 757 20.18 -4.43 -9.40
C ASN A 757 19.17 -3.53 -8.66
N VAL A 758 18.21 -4.15 -7.97
CA VAL A 758 17.75 -3.60 -6.68
C VAL A 758 18.89 -3.82 -5.67
N ASN A 759 18.94 -3.06 -4.58
CA ASN A 759 19.92 -3.27 -3.51
C ASN A 759 19.71 -4.61 -2.76
N GLU A 760 20.13 -5.72 -3.39
CA GLU A 760 20.79 -6.83 -2.73
C GLU A 760 22.15 -7.03 -3.43
N PRO A 761 23.27 -7.17 -2.68
CA PRO A 761 24.59 -7.18 -3.30
C PRO A 761 24.96 -8.57 -3.85
N ASN A 762 25.23 -8.67 -5.16
CA ASN A 762 26.38 -9.48 -5.61
C ASN A 762 26.89 -9.19 -7.04
N THR A 763 27.87 -8.27 -7.10
CA THR A 763 29.11 -8.37 -7.94
C THR A 763 28.96 -8.26 -9.48
N LEU A 764 29.92 -7.75 -10.29
CA LEU A 764 31.40 -7.67 -10.27
C LEU A 764 31.85 -6.29 -10.86
N GLY A 765 33.13 -5.86 -10.84
CA GLY A 765 34.35 -6.68 -10.83
C GLY A 765 35.69 -6.00 -10.52
N VAL A 766 35.76 -5.22 -9.44
CA VAL A 766 36.92 -5.28 -8.52
C VAL A 766 36.36 -5.55 -7.13
N LYS A 767 36.65 -6.73 -6.56
CA LYS A 767 36.13 -7.07 -5.23
C LYS A 767 37.12 -6.58 -4.18
N VAL A 768 36.82 -5.45 -3.58
CA VAL A 768 37.52 -4.92 -2.42
C VAL A 768 36.77 -5.37 -1.17
N THR A 769 37.38 -6.22 -0.34
CA THR A 769 36.80 -6.62 0.94
C THR A 769 37.36 -5.67 2.02
N PRO A 770 36.52 -4.99 2.82
CA PRO A 770 36.98 -4.27 4.00
C PRO A 770 37.61 -5.25 4.98
N ASN A 771 38.78 -4.92 5.53
CA ASN A 771 39.38 -5.75 6.55
C ASN A 771 38.67 -5.51 7.89
N THR A 772 37.98 -6.50 8.44
CA THR A 772 37.21 -6.37 9.71
C THR A 772 38.10 -6.40 10.96
N ASN A 773 39.42 -6.39 10.80
CA ASN A 773 40.39 -6.37 11.89
C ASN A 773 40.52 -4.97 12.52
N ASN A 774 39.48 -4.54 13.25
CA ASN A 774 39.59 -3.47 14.24
C ASN A 774 40.42 -3.97 15.44
N THR A 775 41.74 -3.98 15.32
CA THR A 775 42.63 -4.18 16.48
C THR A 775 42.62 -2.93 17.37
N LEU A 776 41.77 -2.91 18.39
CA LEU A 776 41.97 -2.04 19.55
C LEU A 776 42.98 -2.66 20.52
N GLY A 777 43.71 -1.81 21.25
CA GLY A 777 44.82 -2.21 22.13
C GLY A 777 44.47 -3.22 23.23
N LYS A 778 45.47 -3.98 23.67
CA LYS A 778 45.33 -5.29 24.33
C LYS A 778 45.61 -5.31 25.85
N ASP A 779 44.82 -6.11 26.57
CA ASP A 779 45.01 -6.62 27.96
C ASP A 779 45.01 -5.55 29.09
N SER A 780 44.41 -5.73 30.28
CA SER A 780 43.61 -6.83 30.88
C SER A 780 42.82 -6.27 32.10
N SER A 781 41.78 -6.91 32.65
CA SER A 781 41.94 -8.10 33.49
C SER A 781 40.62 -8.71 33.99
N ALA A 782 40.61 -10.06 34.01
CA ALA A 782 39.77 -10.95 34.81
C ALA A 782 38.24 -10.98 34.60
N ALA A 783 37.85 -12.03 33.84
CA ALA A 783 36.80 -12.99 34.19
C ALA A 783 35.35 -12.73 33.75
N GLU A 784 35.09 -12.90 32.46
CA GLU A 784 34.01 -13.76 31.94
C GLU A 784 34.42 -14.30 30.56
N ALA A 785 33.96 -15.49 30.16
CA ALA A 785 34.40 -16.16 28.94
C ALA A 785 33.63 -15.66 27.71
N ALA A 786 34.19 -15.82 26.51
CA ALA A 786 33.44 -15.58 25.28
C ALA A 786 32.27 -16.59 25.18
N ILE A 787 31.05 -16.06 25.06
CA ILE A 787 29.81 -16.83 24.91
C ILE A 787 29.30 -16.58 23.48
N TYR A 788 29.19 -17.64 22.70
CA TYR A 788 28.48 -17.60 21.42
C TYR A 788 27.16 -18.35 21.58
N SER A 789 26.04 -17.77 21.14
CA SER A 789 24.75 -18.46 21.19
C SER A 789 23.92 -18.23 19.94
N PHE A 790 23.11 -19.23 19.61
CA PHE A 790 22.15 -19.17 18.51
C PHE A 790 20.87 -19.92 18.90
N LYS A 791 19.80 -19.64 18.16
CA LYS A 791 18.48 -20.24 18.38
C LYS A 791 18.07 -21.09 17.17
N VAL A 792 17.63 -22.30 17.43
CA VAL A 792 17.03 -23.20 16.42
C VAL A 792 15.58 -22.78 16.26
N THR A 793 15.21 -22.23 15.11
CA THR A 793 13.83 -21.74 14.87
C THR A 793 12.92 -22.80 14.26
N LYS A 794 13.50 -23.87 13.70
CA LYS A 794 12.78 -24.91 12.96
C LYS A 794 13.37 -26.30 13.20
N GLY A 795 12.50 -27.29 13.35
CA GLY A 795 12.89 -28.69 13.51
C GLY A 795 13.31 -29.36 12.21
N ALA A 796 13.88 -30.57 12.31
CA ALA A 796 14.23 -31.37 11.14
C ALA A 796 13.04 -32.20 10.66
N THR A 797 12.63 -31.99 9.41
CA THR A 797 11.55 -32.72 8.73
C THR A 797 12.04 -33.70 7.66
N ALA A 798 13.36 -33.85 7.53
CA ALA A 798 14.03 -34.83 6.68
C ALA A 798 15.39 -35.18 7.32
N ALA A 799 15.89 -36.40 7.07
CA ALA A 799 17.18 -36.82 7.59
C ALA A 799 18.31 -35.97 7.00
N ALA A 800 19.14 -35.41 7.87
CA ALA A 800 20.17 -34.42 7.53
C ALA A 800 21.30 -34.43 8.56
N ASN A 801 22.46 -33.89 8.19
CA ASN A 801 23.52 -33.56 9.14
C ASN A 801 23.58 -32.05 9.33
N VAL A 802 23.71 -31.62 10.59
CA VAL A 802 24.09 -30.25 10.94
C VAL A 802 25.59 -30.27 11.22
N GLU A 803 26.38 -29.61 10.36
CA GLU A 803 27.81 -29.42 10.60
C GLU A 803 27.99 -28.25 11.57
N VAL A 804 28.60 -28.50 12.72
CA VAL A 804 28.98 -27.46 13.68
C VAL A 804 30.50 -27.36 13.73
N THR A 805 31.03 -26.16 13.51
CA THR A 805 32.46 -25.87 13.51
C THR A 805 32.76 -24.75 14.49
N VAL A 806 33.60 -25.02 15.49
CA VAL A 806 34.23 -23.97 16.31
C VAL A 806 35.49 -23.51 15.58
N GLU A 807 35.73 -22.21 15.48
CA GLU A 807 36.83 -21.66 14.69
C GLU A 807 38.20 -22.21 15.12
N GLY A 808 38.99 -22.65 14.13
CA GLY A 808 40.27 -23.34 14.34
C GLY A 808 40.16 -24.82 14.79
N GLN A 809 38.96 -25.40 14.89
CA GLN A 809 38.73 -26.79 15.33
C GLN A 809 38.18 -27.70 14.22
N SER A 810 38.21 -29.02 14.47
CA SER A 810 37.58 -30.02 13.61
C SER A 810 36.05 -29.85 13.57
N LYS A 811 35.46 -30.10 12.39
CA LYS A 811 33.99 -30.18 12.23
C LYS A 811 33.39 -31.30 13.09
N VAL A 812 32.18 -31.07 13.58
CA VAL A 812 31.35 -32.06 14.27
C VAL A 812 30.00 -32.17 13.54
N ASP A 813 29.70 -33.36 13.02
CA ASP A 813 28.45 -33.63 12.29
C ASP A 813 27.40 -34.20 13.24
N VAL A 814 26.30 -33.47 13.44
CA VAL A 814 25.17 -33.88 14.28
C VAL A 814 24.09 -34.49 13.39
N ALA A 815 23.85 -35.79 13.53
CA ALA A 815 22.92 -36.55 12.70
C ALA A 815 21.46 -36.43 13.17
N LEU A 816 20.59 -36.00 12.25
CA LEU A 816 19.14 -35.85 12.44
C LEU A 816 18.39 -36.87 11.56
N THR A 817 17.31 -37.44 12.08
CA THR A 817 16.52 -38.49 11.43
C THR A 817 15.33 -37.96 10.64
N GLY A 818 14.97 -36.69 10.82
CA GLY A 818 13.95 -35.99 10.06
C GLY A 818 12.56 -35.96 10.69
N ASN A 819 12.47 -36.09 12.02
CA ASN A 819 11.24 -35.97 12.80
C ASN A 819 11.48 -35.24 14.14
N GLU A 820 12.53 -34.43 14.23
CA GLU A 820 12.93 -33.72 15.45
C GLU A 820 12.34 -32.31 15.52
N THR A 821 11.78 -31.93 16.67
CA THR A 821 11.33 -30.55 16.93
C THR A 821 12.54 -29.62 17.15
N PRO A 822 12.39 -28.27 17.09
CA PRO A 822 13.50 -27.34 17.30
C PRO A 822 14.29 -27.59 18.60
N GLU A 823 13.59 -27.95 19.67
CA GLU A 823 14.16 -28.27 20.99
C GLU A 823 15.01 -29.56 20.94
N VAL A 824 14.53 -30.58 20.22
CA VAL A 824 15.25 -31.86 20.07
C VAL A 824 16.50 -31.68 19.21
N VAL A 825 16.45 -30.81 18.19
CA VAL A 825 17.63 -30.43 17.39
C VAL A 825 18.64 -29.66 18.24
N ALA A 826 18.18 -28.66 19.02
CA ALA A 826 19.03 -27.90 19.94
C ALA A 826 19.71 -28.81 20.99
N TYR A 827 18.97 -29.75 21.57
CA TYR A 827 19.48 -30.74 22.52
C TYR A 827 20.54 -31.67 21.91
N LYS A 828 20.28 -32.20 20.71
CA LYS A 828 21.25 -33.04 19.98
C LYS A 828 22.55 -32.31 19.64
N ILE A 829 22.48 -31.01 19.37
CA ILE A 829 23.67 -30.17 19.17
C ILE A 829 24.41 -29.99 20.50
N ALA A 830 23.71 -29.71 21.60
CA ALA A 830 24.34 -29.54 22.92
C ALA A 830 25.02 -30.83 23.44
N GLU A 831 24.46 -32.02 23.18
CA GLU A 831 25.09 -33.30 23.58
C GLU A 831 26.32 -33.69 22.72
N ALA A 832 26.59 -32.99 21.62
CA ALA A 832 27.74 -33.29 20.79
C ALA A 832 29.06 -32.85 21.45
N SER A 833 30.13 -33.62 21.22
CA SER A 833 31.44 -33.35 21.84
C SER A 833 32.29 -32.40 21.00
N TYR A 834 32.56 -31.21 21.54
CA TYR A 834 33.36 -30.17 20.88
C TYR A 834 34.76 -30.05 21.47
N THR A 835 35.77 -29.95 20.61
CA THR A 835 37.15 -29.69 21.07
C THR A 835 37.30 -28.21 21.40
N GLY A 836 37.70 -27.89 22.63
CA GLY A 836 37.98 -26.51 23.05
C GLY A 836 36.78 -25.66 23.46
N ALA A 837 35.56 -26.21 23.44
CA ALA A 837 34.33 -25.55 23.90
C ALA A 837 33.38 -26.54 24.59
N THR A 838 32.48 -26.04 25.42
CA THR A 838 31.31 -26.78 25.92
C THR A 838 30.04 -26.18 25.36
N ALA A 839 29.05 -27.02 25.05
CA ALA A 839 27.73 -26.60 24.56
C ALA A 839 26.66 -27.06 25.54
N GLU A 840 25.73 -26.17 25.89
CA GLU A 840 24.57 -26.48 26.74
C GLU A 840 23.32 -25.80 26.17
N VAL A 841 22.13 -26.35 26.44
CA VAL A 841 20.86 -25.70 26.10
C VAL A 841 20.57 -24.62 27.16
N ASP A 842 20.09 -23.45 26.72
CA ASP A 842 19.77 -22.35 27.64
C ASP A 842 18.66 -22.75 28.62
N ALA A 843 18.91 -22.57 29.92
CA ALA A 843 17.98 -22.95 30.99
C ALA A 843 16.64 -22.19 30.95
N THR A 844 16.54 -21.10 30.19
CA THR A 844 15.33 -20.28 30.01
C THR A 844 14.69 -20.43 28.63
N ASP A 845 15.39 -21.01 27.65
CA ASP A 845 14.89 -21.23 26.29
C ASP A 845 15.43 -22.55 25.70
N SER A 846 14.60 -23.59 25.72
CA SER A 846 14.95 -24.93 25.25
C SER A 846 15.26 -25.05 23.75
N THR A 847 15.13 -23.97 22.98
CA THR A 847 15.49 -23.91 21.55
C THR A 847 16.83 -23.21 21.29
N LYS A 848 17.47 -22.66 22.33
CA LYS A 848 18.72 -21.90 22.24
C LYS A 848 19.90 -22.74 22.74
N VAL A 849 20.98 -22.77 21.97
CA VAL A 849 22.24 -23.45 22.35
C VAL A 849 23.31 -22.41 22.65
N VAL A 850 24.03 -22.61 23.75
CA VAL A 850 25.04 -21.71 24.29
C VAL A 850 26.40 -22.41 24.28
N PHE A 851 27.35 -21.86 23.52
CA PHE A 851 28.72 -22.34 23.42
C PHE A 851 29.63 -21.47 24.28
N THR A 852 30.35 -22.12 25.20
CA THR A 852 31.33 -21.48 26.09
C THR A 852 32.73 -21.98 25.74
N SER A 853 33.66 -21.05 25.50
CA SER A 853 35.08 -21.42 25.29
C SER A 853 35.68 -22.07 26.55
N ALA A 854 36.46 -23.14 26.36
CA ALA A 854 37.22 -23.76 27.46
C ALA A 854 38.40 -22.87 27.92
N ASN A 855 38.81 -21.88 27.13
CA ASN A 855 39.85 -20.92 27.48
C ASN A 855 39.25 -19.69 28.17
N LYS A 856 39.69 -19.41 29.40
CA LYS A 856 39.20 -18.28 30.24
C LYS A 856 39.79 -16.89 29.88
N LYS A 857 40.38 -16.74 28.70
CA LYS A 857 40.77 -15.43 28.15
C LYS A 857 39.82 -15.10 27.01
N LEU A 858 39.53 -13.81 26.83
CA LEU A 858 38.81 -13.34 25.66
C LEU A 858 39.61 -13.75 24.42
N ASP A 859 39.04 -14.64 23.62
CA ASP A 859 39.56 -14.99 22.30
C ASP A 859 38.62 -14.35 21.30
N GLU A 860 39.08 -13.27 20.68
CA GLU A 860 38.33 -12.48 19.69
C GLU A 860 37.99 -13.31 18.43
N ASN A 861 38.60 -14.50 18.29
CA ASN A 861 38.33 -15.49 17.24
C ASN A 861 37.44 -16.65 17.73
N PHE A 862 36.78 -16.55 18.89
CA PHE A 862 35.83 -17.58 19.32
C PHE A 862 34.49 -17.46 18.56
N LYS A 863 34.47 -18.03 17.36
CA LYS A 863 33.30 -18.10 16.49
C LYS A 863 32.80 -19.54 16.38
N VAL A 864 31.48 -19.72 16.39
CA VAL A 864 30.84 -20.99 16.05
C VAL A 864 30.08 -20.79 14.74
N THR A 865 30.34 -21.66 13.77
CA THR A 865 29.63 -21.68 12.48
C THR A 865 28.78 -22.94 12.42
N VAL A 866 27.50 -22.79 12.08
CA VAL A 866 26.54 -23.88 11.94
C VAL A 866 26.07 -23.92 10.49
N ASN A 867 26.39 -25.00 9.78
CA ASN A 867 25.98 -25.19 8.38
C ASN A 867 25.03 -26.39 8.30
N VAL A 868 23.95 -26.27 7.55
CA VAL A 868 23.02 -27.38 7.29
C VAL A 868 23.14 -27.79 5.83
N ALA A 869 23.45 -29.06 5.58
CA ALA A 869 23.80 -29.53 4.24
C ALA A 869 22.60 -29.68 3.27
N THR A 870 21.36 -29.50 3.74
CA THR A 870 20.13 -29.61 2.94
C THR A 870 19.09 -28.57 3.37
N THR A 871 18.26 -28.13 2.43
CA THR A 871 17.25 -27.08 2.62
C THR A 871 16.07 -27.59 3.48
N GLY A 872 15.98 -27.13 4.73
CA GLY A 872 14.87 -27.50 5.62
C GLY A 872 14.91 -26.94 7.04
N ILE A 873 16.11 -26.63 7.57
CA ILE A 873 16.30 -26.07 8.91
C ILE A 873 16.75 -24.61 8.77
N GLU A 874 16.09 -23.71 9.49
CA GLU A 874 16.54 -22.34 9.67
C GLU A 874 17.22 -22.23 11.05
N VAL A 875 18.48 -21.81 11.03
CA VAL A 875 19.24 -21.43 12.22
C VAL A 875 19.47 -19.93 12.10
N ALA A 876 19.04 -19.15 13.10
CA ALA A 876 19.30 -17.72 13.09
C ALA A 876 20.81 -17.46 13.24
N GLU A 877 21.36 -16.50 12.48
CA GLU A 877 22.76 -16.11 12.60
C GLU A 877 23.07 -15.71 14.06
N GLY A 878 24.02 -16.42 14.68
CA GLY A 878 24.33 -16.25 16.09
C GLY A 878 25.07 -14.95 16.37
N LYS A 879 24.68 -14.28 17.44
CA LYS A 879 25.25 -12.99 17.88
C LYS A 879 26.32 -13.22 18.94
N LEU A 880 27.43 -12.50 18.82
CA LEU A 880 28.41 -12.34 19.90
C LEU A 880 27.88 -11.26 20.87
N ASP A 881 27.41 -11.66 22.05
CA ASP A 881 26.96 -10.72 23.09
C ASP A 881 28.11 -10.36 24.04
N ASN A 882 28.73 -9.21 23.81
CA ASN A 882 29.71 -8.62 24.73
C ASN A 882 28.99 -7.74 25.77
N ALA A 883 29.08 -8.12 27.05
CA ALA A 883 28.68 -7.28 28.17
C ALA A 883 29.90 -6.49 28.71
N GLY A 884 30.00 -5.19 28.39
CA GLY A 884 31.09 -4.32 28.88
C GLY A 884 30.95 -2.84 28.45
N LYS A 885 31.39 -1.89 29.29
CA LYS A 885 31.13 -0.44 29.15
C LYS A 885 32.31 0.39 28.62
N ASP A 886 32.00 1.38 27.76
CA ASP A 886 32.55 2.74 27.59
C ASP A 886 34.04 3.13 27.85
N VAL A 887 34.70 3.71 26.80
CA VAL A 887 35.55 4.95 26.82
C VAL A 887 37.03 4.84 27.34
N TYR A 888 38.12 5.48 26.84
CA TYR A 888 38.41 6.59 25.87
C TYR A 888 39.79 6.49 25.14
N ALA A 889 39.91 7.08 23.93
CA ALA A 889 41.05 7.72 23.22
C ALA A 889 42.56 7.44 23.51
N GLY A 890 43.36 7.18 22.45
CA GLY A 890 44.84 7.29 22.51
C GLY A 890 45.69 6.93 21.27
N GLU A 891 45.24 6.06 20.36
CA GLU A 891 46.12 5.43 19.34
C GLU A 891 45.68 5.67 17.89
N LYS A 892 46.62 5.57 16.92
CA LYS A 892 46.31 5.72 15.49
C LYS A 892 45.41 4.59 14.99
N ALA A 893 44.38 4.93 14.22
CA ALA A 893 43.51 3.94 13.60
C ALA A 893 44.07 3.52 12.24
N GLU A 894 44.16 2.22 11.99
CA GLU A 894 44.46 1.66 10.65
C GLU A 894 43.17 1.22 9.98
N TYR A 895 42.94 1.65 8.74
CA TYR A 895 41.82 1.21 7.90
C TYR A 895 42.36 0.59 6.62
N GLY A 896 42.13 -0.72 6.46
CA GLY A 896 42.72 -1.52 5.38
C GLY A 896 41.69 -2.19 4.49
N PHE A 897 42.09 -2.42 3.24
CA PHE A 897 41.30 -3.17 2.27
C PHE A 897 42.18 -4.07 1.40
N THR A 898 41.63 -5.20 0.95
CA THR A 898 42.35 -6.17 0.14
C THR A 898 41.95 -6.05 -1.34
N VAL A 899 42.94 -5.86 -2.22
CA VAL A 899 42.78 -5.93 -3.68
C VAL A 899 42.75 -7.41 -4.11
N THR A 900 41.84 -7.77 -5.01
CA THR A 900 41.69 -9.16 -5.47
C THR A 900 42.31 -9.43 -6.84
N ALA A 901 42.10 -8.55 -7.83
CA ALA A 901 42.76 -8.55 -9.14
C ALA A 901 42.44 -7.27 -9.93
N ALA A 902 43.23 -6.95 -10.96
CA ALA A 902 42.83 -6.03 -12.04
C ALA A 902 42.71 -6.80 -13.37
N ASN A 903 41.48 -6.88 -13.89
CA ASN A 903 41.13 -7.71 -15.05
C ASN A 903 40.99 -6.91 -16.37
N ARG A 904 41.15 -5.57 -16.31
CA ARG A 904 41.06 -4.65 -17.45
C ARG A 904 41.83 -3.37 -17.12
N ALA A 905 42.39 -2.72 -18.14
CA ALA A 905 42.97 -1.38 -18.01
C ALA A 905 41.86 -0.32 -17.91
N GLY A 906 42.06 0.68 -17.05
CA GLY A 906 41.06 1.69 -16.70
C GLY A 906 41.58 2.67 -15.66
N LYS A 907 40.71 3.57 -15.17
CA LYS A 907 41.04 4.53 -14.11
C LYS A 907 40.23 4.21 -12.86
N ILE A 908 40.89 4.11 -11.71
CA ILE A 908 40.21 3.96 -10.41
C ILE A 908 40.36 5.25 -9.61
N LYS A 909 39.29 5.67 -8.96
CA LYS A 909 39.26 6.78 -8.00
C LYS A 909 39.20 6.17 -6.61
N VAL A 910 40.25 6.40 -5.83
CA VAL A 910 40.30 6.05 -4.42
C VAL A 910 40.06 7.33 -3.63
N THR A 911 39.15 7.28 -2.66
CA THR A 911 38.82 8.40 -1.78
C THR A 911 39.00 7.95 -0.35
N PHE A 912 39.87 8.64 0.39
CA PHE A 912 40.06 8.46 1.83
C PHE A 912 39.49 9.67 2.56
N THR A 913 38.59 9.44 3.50
CA THR A 913 37.95 10.48 4.30
C THR A 913 38.36 10.33 5.76
N GLU A 914 39.01 11.36 6.31
CA GLU A 914 39.31 11.49 7.74
C GLU A 914 38.65 12.77 8.27
N ASN A 915 37.62 12.64 9.10
CA ASN A 915 37.03 13.76 9.86
C ASN A 915 36.70 14.98 8.97
N ASP A 916 35.87 14.76 7.96
CA ASP A 916 35.49 15.73 6.91
C ASP A 916 36.62 16.14 5.93
N THR A 917 37.86 15.69 6.14
CA THR A 917 38.97 15.87 5.18
C THR A 917 38.95 14.75 4.15
N VAL A 918 38.54 15.08 2.93
CA VAL A 918 38.42 14.13 1.80
C VAL A 918 39.67 14.22 0.90
N ILE A 919 40.47 13.16 0.85
CA ILE A 919 41.62 13.03 -0.04
C ILE A 919 41.25 12.06 -1.16
N THR A 920 41.14 12.57 -2.39
CA THR A 920 40.88 11.76 -3.59
C THR A 920 42.12 11.63 -4.46
N LYS A 921 42.39 10.43 -4.97
CA LYS A 921 43.41 10.14 -5.99
C LYS A 921 42.81 9.31 -7.10
N VAL A 922 43.13 9.66 -8.35
CA VAL A 922 42.83 8.83 -9.52
C VAL A 922 44.12 8.11 -9.92
N ILE A 923 44.07 6.78 -10.00
CA ILE A 923 45.17 5.90 -10.36
C ILE A 923 44.87 5.26 -11.72
N ASP A 924 45.82 5.37 -12.64
CA ASP A 924 45.72 4.82 -13.99
C ASP A 924 46.23 3.37 -14.00
N ILE A 925 45.32 2.42 -14.14
CA ILE A 925 45.61 0.99 -14.29
C ILE A 925 45.85 0.74 -15.78
N VAL A 926 47.12 0.80 -16.19
CA VAL A 926 47.52 0.82 -17.61
C VAL A 926 47.61 -0.54 -18.30
N ASP A 927 47.52 -1.66 -17.57
CA ASP A 927 47.55 -3.01 -18.15
C ASP A 927 46.41 -3.90 -17.61
N THR A 928 45.91 -4.77 -18.48
CA THR A 928 44.76 -5.66 -18.30
C THR A 928 45.02 -6.90 -17.45
N LYS A 929 46.24 -7.07 -16.95
CA LYS A 929 46.69 -8.25 -16.17
C LYS A 929 47.64 -7.93 -15.01
N LEU A 930 47.52 -6.74 -14.41
CA LEU A 930 48.30 -6.39 -13.22
C LEU A 930 47.93 -7.30 -12.05
N ALA A 931 48.93 -7.85 -11.34
CA ALA A 931 48.68 -8.66 -10.16
C ALA A 931 48.12 -7.76 -9.04
N ALA A 932 47.33 -8.36 -8.14
CA ALA A 932 46.68 -7.61 -7.06
C ALA A 932 47.67 -6.79 -6.21
N ASN A 933 48.88 -7.31 -6.01
CA ASN A 933 49.95 -6.66 -5.25
C ASN A 933 50.51 -5.42 -5.96
N ASP A 934 50.62 -5.44 -7.29
CA ASP A 934 51.10 -4.29 -8.07
C ASP A 934 50.08 -3.14 -8.01
N VAL A 935 48.79 -3.49 -8.07
CA VAL A 935 47.67 -2.54 -7.95
C VAL A 935 47.59 -1.96 -6.54
N ALA A 936 47.72 -2.78 -5.50
CA ALA A 936 47.79 -2.32 -4.10
C ALA A 936 48.96 -1.34 -3.89
N THR A 937 50.15 -1.69 -4.42
CA THR A 937 51.34 -0.84 -4.36
C THR A 937 51.14 0.49 -5.10
N ALA A 938 50.50 0.47 -6.27
CA ALA A 938 50.18 1.68 -7.03
C ALA A 938 49.19 2.61 -6.29
N ILE A 939 48.19 2.04 -5.61
CA ILE A 939 47.24 2.79 -4.79
C ILE A 939 47.96 3.42 -3.58
N ALA A 940 48.68 2.64 -2.77
CA ALA A 940 49.37 3.18 -1.60
C ALA A 940 50.37 4.30 -1.97
N SER A 941 51.09 4.13 -3.08
CA SER A 941 52.04 5.13 -3.59
C SER A 941 51.38 6.46 -3.99
N ALA A 942 50.07 6.50 -4.25
CA ALA A 942 49.34 7.73 -4.58
C ALA A 942 49.00 8.60 -3.34
N PHE A 943 49.06 8.02 -2.14
CA PHE A 943 48.73 8.66 -0.84
C PHE A 943 49.97 8.72 0.07
N THR A 944 51.07 9.24 -0.46
CA THR A 944 52.39 9.31 0.19
C THR A 944 52.34 9.83 1.64
N GLY A 945 52.60 8.93 2.59
CA GLY A 945 52.66 9.23 4.03
C GLY A 945 51.46 8.71 4.83
N ASP A 946 50.31 8.56 4.17
CA ASP A 946 49.04 8.21 4.82
C ASP A 946 48.61 6.77 4.51
N ALA A 947 49.18 6.13 3.47
CA ALA A 947 48.90 4.75 3.10
C ALA A 947 50.18 3.89 2.92
N THR A 948 50.05 2.59 3.18
CA THR A 948 51.05 1.55 2.91
C THR A 948 50.42 0.37 2.17
N ALA A 949 51.22 -0.42 1.46
CA ALA A 949 50.79 -1.68 0.85
C ALA A 949 51.64 -2.84 1.37
N THR A 950 51.02 -4.00 1.57
CA THR A 950 51.70 -5.25 1.90
C THR A 950 50.98 -6.39 1.19
N ASP A 951 51.70 -7.11 0.33
CA ASP A 951 51.11 -7.99 -0.67
C ASP A 951 49.96 -7.31 -1.42
N ASN A 952 48.74 -7.84 -1.34
CA ASN A 952 47.55 -7.27 -1.97
C ASN A 952 46.69 -6.41 -1.03
N GLU A 953 47.13 -6.15 0.21
CA GLU A 953 46.43 -5.28 1.16
C GLU A 953 46.97 -3.84 1.06
N VAL A 954 46.06 -2.86 1.06
CA VAL A 954 46.35 -1.42 1.21
C VAL A 954 45.83 -0.98 2.58
N LYS A 955 46.65 -0.31 3.38
CA LYS A 955 46.29 0.21 4.71
C LYS A 955 46.52 1.71 4.81
N PHE A 956 45.50 2.43 5.26
CA PHE A 956 45.55 3.87 5.56
C PHE A 956 45.72 4.08 7.07
N THR A 957 46.52 5.05 7.50
CA THR A 957 46.77 5.33 8.93
C THR A 957 46.31 6.74 9.30
N ALA A 958 45.36 6.83 10.23
CA ALA A 958 44.74 8.08 10.68
C ALA A 958 45.12 8.42 12.13
N SER A 959 45.11 9.70 12.50
CA SER A 959 45.49 10.13 13.86
C SER A 959 44.26 10.32 14.74
N ALA A 960 43.87 9.30 15.51
CA ALA A 960 42.67 9.36 16.32
C ALA A 960 42.80 10.37 17.47
N VAL A 961 41.84 11.30 17.54
CA VAL A 961 41.68 12.25 18.65
C VAL A 961 40.18 12.39 18.91
N GLY A 962 39.72 11.87 20.06
CA GLY A 962 38.33 11.96 20.51
C GLY A 962 37.41 10.87 19.95
N ALA A 963 36.34 10.57 20.69
CA ALA A 963 35.32 9.60 20.30
C ALA A 963 34.40 10.15 19.20
N TYR A 964 33.80 9.24 18.43
CA TYR A 964 32.94 9.50 17.26
C TYR A 964 33.68 10.18 16.10
N LYS A 965 34.41 9.35 15.34
CA LYS A 965 35.09 9.73 14.11
C LYS A 965 34.85 8.67 13.05
N VAL A 966 34.32 9.08 11.90
CA VAL A 966 34.10 8.21 10.75
C VAL A 966 35.36 8.25 9.89
N PHE A 967 35.88 7.07 9.56
CA PHE A 967 36.97 6.88 8.61
C PHE A 967 36.43 5.98 7.51
N GLU A 968 36.50 6.45 6.27
CA GLU A 968 35.95 5.72 5.12
C GLU A 968 36.95 5.73 3.97
N VAL A 969 37.09 4.58 3.31
CA VAL A 969 37.87 4.44 2.08
C VAL A 969 36.95 3.87 1.01
N THR A 970 36.61 4.67 0.00
CA THR A 970 35.84 4.22 -1.16
C THR A 970 36.73 4.04 -2.38
N VAL A 971 36.44 3.03 -3.19
CA VAL A 971 37.13 2.74 -4.44
C VAL A 971 36.08 2.63 -5.55
N GLU A 972 36.14 3.55 -6.51
CA GLU A 972 35.17 3.70 -7.59
C GLU A 972 35.87 3.62 -8.95
N GLU A 973 35.21 3.06 -9.97
CA GLU A 973 35.69 3.14 -11.35
C GLU A 973 35.38 4.54 -11.94
N VAL A 974 36.37 5.17 -12.56
CA VAL A 974 36.18 6.42 -13.30
C VAL A 974 35.90 6.09 -14.76
N LYS A 975 34.68 6.40 -15.20
CA LYS A 975 34.25 6.28 -16.60
C LYS A 975 34.81 7.40 -17.47
#